data_AF-A0A1A3N067-F1
#
_entry.id   AF-A0A1A3N067-F1
#
_cell.length_a   1.000
_cell.length_b   1.000
_cell.length_c   1.000
_cell.angle_alpha   90.00
_cell.angle_beta   90.00
_cell.angle_gamma   90.00
#
_symmetry.space_group_name_H-M   'P 1'
#
loop_
_entity.id
_entity.type
_entity.pdbx_description
1 polymer ?
#
loop_
_entity_poly.entity_id
_entity_poly.type
_entity_poly.pdbx_seq_one_letter_code
_entity_poly.pdbx_strand_id
1 'polypeptide(L)'
;MDRDISYIRTEPELPPVAIIDRSPITGREKAFFGVIGVVGAIAWAVIAFVRGEQVNAVWLVVAVICTYLIGFRFYARLVETRIVRPRDDHATPAEVLEDGTDYVPTDRRVLFGHHFAAIAGAGPLVGPVLATQMGYLPCSIWIVIGAVLGGCVQDYLVLWISTRRRGRSLGQMAREELGAVGGAAALVGIFVIMLILLAVLAMVVVRALAQSPWGVFSIGMTIPIAVFMGCYLRFLRPGRVGEVSAIGAVLLLLAVACGHWVGETAWGASWFDLSPVTLCWLIIGYGFAASVLPVWLLLAPRDYLSTFMKVGTIALLAVGVCLAHPFLQAPAISHFATRGDGPVFAGSLFPFLFVTIACGALSGFHSLVASGTTPKLLEKEGQMRAIGYGGMITESFVAVMALITAAVLDQHLYFTLNAPVAQTGGTATTAAEYVNGLGLSGARATADQINQTAASVGEHTVVSRTGGAPTLALGMSDVLHRVFGGASLKPYWYHFAIMFEALFILTTVDAGTRVARFMLSDGLGNLGGPLTRLRNPSWRVGAWICSLAVVAGWGSVLLMGVTDPLGGINTLFPLFGIANQLLAAIALTVVTAVVIKKGLWKWAWIPGLPLLWDLAVTLTASWQKIFSADPAIGYWSLHSRYLAAKQAGKTAFGSAGNADEMEAVIRNTFIQGTLSIVFALVVVIVAVAGIVVSYRVFRGSDPCLTEVDPVDSRRFAPAGLIPTAAEREVQRQWDTLTHGTEKTLERP
;
A
#
# COMPACT_ATOMS: atom_id res chain seq x y z
N MET A 1 6.42 -38.04 -22.24
CA MET A 1 5.97 -37.77 -20.87
C MET A 1 7.19 -37.35 -20.08
N ASP A 2 7.35 -36.06 -19.81
CA ASP A 2 8.42 -35.55 -18.96
C ASP A 2 8.29 -36.18 -17.57
N ARG A 3 9.34 -36.90 -17.13
CA ARG A 3 9.35 -37.62 -15.83
C ARG A 3 9.20 -36.69 -14.61
N ASP A 4 9.32 -35.38 -14.80
CA ASP A 4 9.38 -34.37 -13.74
C ASP A 4 8.07 -33.59 -13.53
N ILE A 5 7.06 -33.80 -14.39
CA ILE A 5 5.74 -33.13 -14.29
C ILE A 5 4.70 -34.15 -13.85
N SER A 6 4.06 -33.93 -12.70
CA SER A 6 2.95 -34.74 -12.22
C SER A 6 1.63 -33.98 -12.27
N TYR A 7 0.59 -34.65 -12.77
CA TYR A 7 -0.78 -34.14 -12.87
C TYR A 7 -1.63 -34.73 -11.75
N ILE A 8 -2.33 -33.89 -11.00
CA ILE A 8 -3.19 -34.31 -9.88
C ILE A 8 -4.65 -34.19 -10.29
N ARG A 9 -5.42 -35.24 -10.02
CA ARG A 9 -6.88 -35.27 -10.16
C ARG A 9 -7.49 -35.53 -8.80
N THR A 10 -8.55 -34.80 -8.48
CA THR A 10 -9.38 -35.01 -7.29
C THR A 10 -10.53 -35.98 -7.59
N GLU A 11 -11.09 -35.89 -8.79
CA GLU A 11 -12.13 -36.80 -9.28
C GLU A 11 -11.67 -37.50 -10.57
N PRO A 12 -11.97 -38.80 -10.76
CA PRO A 12 -11.53 -39.55 -11.94
C PRO A 12 -12.06 -38.99 -13.27
N GLU A 13 -13.27 -38.41 -13.24
CA GLU A 13 -13.99 -37.92 -14.42
C GLU A 13 -13.55 -36.52 -14.85
N LEU A 14 -12.92 -35.76 -13.94
CA LEU A 14 -12.44 -34.41 -14.21
C LEU A 14 -11.00 -34.43 -14.74
N PRO A 15 -10.61 -33.46 -15.61
CA PRO A 15 -9.22 -33.25 -15.95
C PRO A 15 -8.39 -32.87 -14.72
N PRO A 16 -7.05 -32.88 -14.83
CA PRO A 16 -6.20 -32.49 -13.71
C PRO A 16 -6.57 -31.11 -13.14
N VAL A 17 -6.60 -31.01 -11.81
CA VAL A 17 -6.88 -29.77 -11.08
C VAL A 17 -5.61 -29.05 -10.64
N ALA A 18 -4.47 -29.75 -10.66
CA ALA A 18 -3.16 -29.20 -10.31
C ALA A 18 -2.03 -29.85 -11.10
N ILE A 19 -0.95 -29.09 -11.30
CA ILE A 19 0.28 -29.54 -11.94
C ILE A 19 1.43 -29.26 -10.97
N ILE A 20 2.20 -30.29 -10.64
CA ILE A 20 3.44 -30.13 -9.89
C ILE A 20 4.59 -30.35 -10.86
N ASP A 21 5.27 -29.24 -11.18
CA ASP A 21 6.51 -29.25 -11.95
C ASP A 21 7.72 -29.28 -10.99
N ARG A 22 8.49 -30.37 -11.07
CA ARG A 22 9.71 -30.58 -10.28
C ARG A 22 10.99 -30.41 -11.12
N SER A 23 10.87 -29.88 -12.34
CA SER A 23 11.99 -29.69 -13.24
C SER A 23 13.09 -28.86 -12.56
N PRO A 24 14.36 -29.33 -12.57
CA PRO A 24 15.46 -28.59 -11.98
C PRO A 24 15.76 -27.34 -12.79
N ILE A 25 16.29 -26.30 -12.12
CA ILE A 25 16.78 -25.11 -12.81
C ILE A 25 17.92 -25.51 -13.76
N THR A 26 17.78 -25.12 -15.02
CA THR A 26 18.73 -25.43 -16.08
C THR A 26 20.06 -24.69 -15.88
N GLY A 27 21.15 -25.20 -16.47
CA GLY A 27 22.45 -24.52 -16.41
C GLY A 27 22.42 -23.09 -16.99
N ARG A 28 21.61 -22.87 -18.05
CA ARG A 28 21.42 -21.55 -18.67
C ARG A 28 20.74 -20.57 -17.70
N GLU A 29 19.68 -21.00 -17.02
CA GLU A 29 19.01 -20.18 -16.01
C GLU A 29 19.93 -19.87 -14.82
N LYS A 30 20.73 -20.83 -14.36
CA LYS A 30 21.74 -20.58 -13.32
C LYS A 30 22.72 -19.50 -13.74
N ALA A 31 23.25 -19.58 -14.97
CA ALA A 31 24.16 -18.56 -15.50
C ALA A 31 23.47 -17.19 -15.61
N PHE A 32 22.22 -17.15 -16.10
CA PHE A 32 21.43 -15.92 -16.19
C PHE A 32 21.25 -15.24 -14.83
N PHE A 33 20.81 -15.97 -13.80
CA PHE A 33 20.68 -15.41 -12.44
C PHE A 33 22.04 -15.08 -11.82
N GLY A 34 23.10 -15.81 -12.18
CA GLY A 34 24.48 -15.47 -11.78
C GLY A 34 24.91 -14.11 -12.32
N VAL A 35 24.65 -13.84 -13.61
CA VAL A 35 24.91 -12.53 -14.23
C VAL A 35 24.09 -11.42 -13.57
N ILE A 36 22.80 -11.65 -13.32
CA ILE A 36 21.95 -10.69 -12.59
C ILE A 36 22.53 -10.39 -11.21
N GLY A 37 23.02 -11.42 -10.50
CA GLY A 37 23.70 -11.25 -9.21
C GLY A 37 24.94 -10.36 -9.29
N VAL A 38 25.80 -10.58 -10.28
CA VAL A 38 27.01 -9.77 -10.48
C VAL A 38 26.65 -8.32 -10.84
N VAL A 39 25.72 -8.12 -11.78
CA VAL A 39 25.26 -6.78 -12.17
C VAL A 39 24.64 -6.04 -10.99
N GLY A 40 23.80 -6.71 -10.20
CA GLY A 40 23.22 -6.15 -8.99
C GLY A 40 24.26 -5.77 -7.94
N ALA A 41 25.28 -6.62 -7.73
CA ALA A 41 26.37 -6.35 -6.80
C ALA A 41 27.20 -5.13 -7.23
N ILE A 42 27.51 -5.01 -8.53
CA ILE A 42 28.21 -3.85 -9.09
C ILE A 42 27.37 -2.59 -8.90
N ALA A 43 26.08 -2.64 -9.21
CA ALA A 43 25.19 -1.49 -9.07
C ALA A 43 25.12 -1.01 -7.62
N TRP A 44 24.95 -1.92 -6.65
CA TRP A 44 25.01 -1.58 -5.23
C TRP A 44 26.37 -1.03 -4.80
N ALA A 45 27.48 -1.59 -5.30
CA ALA A 45 28.82 -1.09 -5.00
C ALA A 45 29.02 0.35 -5.52
N VAL A 46 28.54 0.66 -6.72
CA VAL A 46 28.60 2.02 -7.28
C VAL A 46 27.82 2.99 -6.39
N ILE A 47 26.57 2.67 -6.04
CA ILE A 47 25.73 3.50 -5.17
C ILE A 47 26.39 3.68 -3.78
N ALA A 48 26.96 2.61 -3.23
CA ALA A 48 27.47 2.58 -1.88
C ALA A 48 28.86 3.21 -1.71
N PHE A 49 29.74 3.15 -2.72
CA PHE A 49 31.15 3.54 -2.55
C PHE A 49 31.59 4.73 -3.40
N VAL A 50 30.94 5.00 -4.53
CA VAL A 50 31.30 6.17 -5.33
C VAL A 50 30.90 7.42 -4.55
N ARG A 51 31.90 8.26 -4.25
CA ARG A 51 31.78 9.52 -3.52
C ARG A 51 32.52 10.60 -4.29
N GLY A 52 31.94 11.79 -4.39
CA GLY A 52 32.55 12.94 -5.06
C GLY A 52 32.14 13.14 -6.53
N GLU A 53 31.59 12.12 -7.19
CA GLU A 53 30.95 12.23 -8.51
C GLU A 53 29.43 12.08 -8.37
N GLN A 54 28.66 12.74 -9.25
CA GLN A 54 27.21 12.63 -9.24
C GLN A 54 26.79 11.21 -9.67
N VAL A 55 26.15 10.47 -8.76
CA VAL A 55 25.67 9.11 -9.02
C VAL A 55 24.44 9.16 -9.90
N ASN A 56 24.46 8.41 -10.99
CA ASN A 56 23.32 8.31 -11.89
C ASN A 56 22.18 7.47 -11.28
N ALA A 57 20.93 7.93 -11.39
CA ALA A 57 19.76 7.22 -10.90
C ALA A 57 19.55 5.84 -11.55
N VAL A 58 20.10 5.60 -12.74
CA VAL A 58 20.06 4.29 -13.41
C VAL A 58 20.66 3.18 -12.56
N TRP A 59 21.71 3.46 -11.80
CA TRP A 59 22.31 2.47 -10.91
C TRP A 59 21.32 1.97 -9.86
N LEU A 60 20.48 2.87 -9.30
CA LEU A 60 19.42 2.47 -8.37
C LEU A 60 18.41 1.56 -9.05
N VAL A 61 17.92 1.92 -10.24
CA VAL A 61 16.95 1.10 -11.00
C VAL A 61 17.51 -0.31 -11.25
N VAL A 62 18.75 -0.41 -11.70
CA VAL A 62 19.41 -1.69 -11.98
C VAL A 62 19.61 -2.52 -10.71
N ALA A 63 20.12 -1.91 -9.63
CA ALA A 63 20.34 -2.59 -8.35
C ALA A 63 19.03 -3.20 -7.82
N VAL A 64 17.95 -2.44 -7.90
CA VAL A 64 16.62 -2.80 -7.41
C VAL A 64 16.02 -3.94 -8.23
N ILE A 65 16.01 -3.83 -9.57
CA ILE A 65 15.50 -4.90 -10.46
C ILE A 65 16.27 -6.20 -10.22
N CYS A 66 17.60 -6.15 -10.15
CA CYS A 66 18.41 -7.33 -9.90
C CYS A 66 18.08 -7.98 -8.54
N THR A 67 17.95 -7.16 -7.49
CA THR A 67 17.63 -7.64 -6.15
C THR A 67 16.25 -8.29 -6.08
N TYR A 68 15.23 -7.70 -6.73
CA TYR A 68 13.89 -8.27 -6.76
C TYR A 68 13.80 -9.56 -7.57
N LEU A 69 14.48 -9.66 -8.71
CA LEU A 69 14.51 -10.89 -9.50
C LEU A 69 15.14 -12.04 -8.69
N ILE A 70 16.22 -11.77 -7.95
CA ILE A 70 16.86 -12.75 -7.07
C ILE A 70 15.94 -13.10 -5.89
N GLY A 71 15.37 -12.08 -5.23
CA GLY A 71 14.46 -12.26 -4.09
C GLY A 71 13.26 -13.12 -4.46
N PHE A 72 12.58 -12.81 -5.57
CA PHE A 72 11.44 -13.57 -6.06
C PHE A 72 11.82 -15.00 -6.48
N ARG A 73 12.98 -15.17 -7.14
CA ARG A 73 13.39 -16.48 -7.66
C ARG A 73 13.84 -17.45 -6.58
N PHE A 74 14.58 -16.96 -5.59
CA PHE A 74 15.24 -17.79 -4.60
C PHE A 74 14.58 -17.68 -3.22
N TYR A 75 14.41 -16.47 -2.70
CA TYR A 75 13.90 -16.29 -1.34
C TYR A 75 12.39 -16.57 -1.26
N ALA A 76 11.57 -16.05 -2.18
CA ALA A 76 10.14 -16.37 -2.22
C ALA A 76 9.90 -17.87 -2.45
N ARG A 77 10.73 -18.53 -3.27
CA ARG A 77 10.67 -19.99 -3.50
C ARG A 77 11.12 -20.79 -2.27
N LEU A 78 12.08 -20.29 -1.48
CA LEU A 78 12.46 -20.86 -0.19
C LEU A 78 11.26 -20.83 0.78
N VAL A 79 10.60 -19.67 0.91
CA VAL A 79 9.40 -19.51 1.74
C VAL A 79 8.28 -20.46 1.27
N GLU A 80 8.04 -20.50 -0.04
CA GLU A 80 7.02 -21.37 -0.65
C GLU A 80 7.29 -22.85 -0.36
N THR A 81 8.51 -23.33 -0.55
CA THR A 81 8.83 -24.76 -0.42
C THR A 81 8.99 -25.21 1.04
N ARG A 82 9.46 -24.33 1.93
CA ARG A 82 9.76 -24.71 3.32
C ARG A 82 8.61 -24.44 4.27
N ILE A 83 7.87 -23.35 4.08
CA ILE A 83 6.79 -22.90 4.96
C ILE A 83 5.41 -23.16 4.34
N VAL A 84 5.11 -22.51 3.20
CA VAL A 84 3.73 -22.43 2.66
C VAL A 84 3.24 -23.78 2.14
N ARG A 85 4.06 -24.44 1.31
CA ARG A 85 3.76 -25.70 0.61
C ARG A 85 2.35 -25.68 0.00
N PRO A 86 2.13 -24.87 -1.05
CA PRO A 86 0.80 -24.68 -1.62
C PRO A 86 0.24 -26.00 -2.16
N ARG A 87 -1.08 -26.19 -1.99
CA ARG A 87 -1.84 -27.36 -2.42
C ARG A 87 -2.97 -26.94 -3.35
N ASP A 88 -2.70 -27.00 -4.65
CA ASP A 88 -3.67 -26.64 -5.69
C ASP A 88 -4.75 -27.70 -5.91
N ASP A 89 -4.61 -28.86 -5.27
CA ASP A 89 -5.65 -29.88 -5.15
C ASP A 89 -6.69 -29.56 -4.07
N HIS A 90 -6.42 -28.60 -3.18
CA HIS A 90 -7.38 -28.14 -2.19
C HIS A 90 -8.16 -26.92 -2.70
N ALA A 91 -9.47 -26.91 -2.47
CA ALA A 91 -10.34 -25.79 -2.79
C ALA A 91 -10.02 -24.57 -1.91
N THR A 92 -9.90 -23.40 -2.51
CA THR A 92 -9.68 -22.14 -1.80
C THR A 92 -10.99 -21.62 -1.20
N PRO A 93 -10.95 -20.61 -0.30
CA PRO A 93 -12.17 -20.00 0.23
C PRO A 93 -13.09 -19.45 -0.86
N ALA A 94 -12.51 -18.94 -1.95
CA ALA A 94 -13.28 -18.43 -3.10
C ALA A 94 -14.14 -19.52 -3.74
N GLU A 95 -13.66 -20.77 -3.77
CA GLU A 95 -14.37 -21.92 -4.33
C GLU A 95 -15.37 -22.52 -3.34
N VAL A 96 -14.97 -22.71 -2.07
CA VAL A 96 -15.81 -23.37 -1.04
C VAL A 96 -16.99 -22.49 -0.60
N LEU A 97 -16.79 -21.17 -0.55
CA LEU A 97 -17.77 -20.21 -0.04
C LEU A 97 -18.34 -19.31 -1.14
N GLU A 98 -18.26 -19.73 -2.40
CA GLU A 98 -18.68 -18.90 -3.54
C GLU A 98 -20.12 -18.37 -3.36
N ASP A 99 -20.25 -17.05 -3.21
CA ASP A 99 -21.53 -16.38 -2.93
C ASP A 99 -21.91 -15.37 -4.02
N GLY A 100 -21.08 -15.24 -5.06
CA GLY A 100 -21.28 -14.30 -6.17
C GLY A 100 -21.13 -12.83 -5.78
N THR A 101 -20.66 -12.53 -4.57
CA THR A 101 -20.54 -11.17 -4.02
C THR A 101 -19.17 -10.89 -3.42
N ASP A 102 -18.83 -11.49 -2.27
CA ASP A 102 -17.59 -11.31 -1.53
C ASP A 102 -16.60 -12.46 -1.80
N TYR A 103 -17.11 -13.67 -2.02
CA TYR A 103 -16.33 -14.85 -2.38
C TYR A 103 -16.60 -15.19 -3.84
N VAL A 104 -15.61 -14.92 -4.70
CA VAL A 104 -15.71 -15.11 -6.15
C VAL A 104 -14.35 -15.48 -6.70
N PRO A 105 -14.15 -16.71 -7.19
CA PRO A 105 -12.90 -17.09 -7.84
C PRO A 105 -12.61 -16.18 -9.03
N THR A 106 -11.48 -15.48 -9.00
CA THR A 106 -11.15 -14.39 -9.92
C THR A 106 -9.83 -14.71 -10.63
N ASP A 107 -9.79 -14.52 -11.95
CA ASP A 107 -8.57 -14.76 -12.76
C ASP A 107 -7.34 -14.12 -12.10
N ARG A 108 -6.30 -14.92 -11.91
CA ARG A 108 -5.05 -14.51 -11.24
C ARG A 108 -4.43 -13.19 -11.70
N ARG A 109 -4.63 -12.77 -12.96
CA ARG A 109 -4.11 -11.49 -13.48
C ARG A 109 -4.95 -10.32 -12.97
N VAL A 110 -6.26 -10.49 -12.95
CA VAL A 110 -7.20 -9.54 -12.34
C VAL A 110 -6.96 -9.49 -10.83
N LEU A 111 -6.79 -10.64 -10.18
CA LEU A 111 -6.51 -10.71 -8.75
C LEU A 111 -5.14 -10.11 -8.37
N PHE A 112 -4.11 -10.32 -9.20
CA PHE A 112 -2.82 -9.65 -9.02
C PHE A 112 -2.99 -8.13 -9.07
N GLY A 113 -3.70 -7.62 -10.08
CA GLY A 113 -3.97 -6.19 -10.18
C GLY A 113 -4.83 -5.67 -9.02
N HIS A 114 -5.86 -6.42 -8.63
CA HIS A 114 -6.68 -6.14 -7.45
C HIS A 114 -5.82 -6.00 -6.19
N HIS A 115 -5.02 -7.03 -5.90
CA HIS A 115 -4.17 -7.07 -4.72
C HIS A 115 -3.15 -5.93 -4.73
N PHE A 116 -2.39 -5.80 -5.82
CA PHE A 116 -1.40 -4.73 -6.00
C PHE A 116 -2.02 -3.34 -5.87
N ALA A 117 -3.14 -3.07 -6.54
CA ALA A 117 -3.77 -1.76 -6.47
C ALA A 117 -4.34 -1.45 -5.08
N ALA A 118 -4.83 -2.46 -4.35
CA ALA A 118 -5.31 -2.30 -2.98
C ALA A 118 -4.17 -1.99 -1.99
N ILE A 119 -3.00 -2.63 -2.14
CA ILE A 119 -1.84 -2.43 -1.26
C ILE A 119 -1.03 -1.17 -1.60
N ALA A 120 -0.91 -0.83 -2.89
CA ALA A 120 -0.18 0.33 -3.38
C ALA A 120 -1.03 1.62 -3.30
N GLY A 121 -1.18 2.14 -2.07
CA GLY A 121 -1.86 3.41 -1.77
C GLY A 121 -0.91 4.62 -1.79
N ALA A 122 -1.14 5.59 -0.90
CA ALA A 122 -0.31 6.81 -0.79
C ALA A 122 1.09 6.54 -0.24
N GLY A 123 1.18 5.66 0.74
CA GLY A 123 2.39 5.41 1.51
C GLY A 123 3.65 5.10 0.70
N PRO A 124 3.62 4.18 -0.30
CA PRO A 124 4.81 3.89 -1.11
C PRO A 124 5.24 5.07 -1.99
N LEU A 125 4.37 6.04 -2.27
CA LEU A 125 4.72 7.24 -3.04
C LEU A 125 5.25 8.35 -2.12
N VAL A 126 4.46 8.69 -1.10
CA VAL A 126 4.72 9.82 -0.21
C VAL A 126 5.88 9.55 0.76
N GLY A 127 5.94 8.36 1.35
CA GLY A 127 6.93 8.00 2.38
C GLY A 127 8.38 8.18 1.90
N PRO A 128 8.78 7.54 0.79
CA PRO A 128 10.13 7.69 0.24
C PRO A 128 10.50 9.12 -0.14
N VAL A 129 9.54 9.87 -0.69
CA VAL A 129 9.72 11.28 -1.06
C VAL A 129 10.01 12.11 0.19
N LEU A 130 9.20 11.99 1.24
CA LEU A 130 9.42 12.71 2.50
C LEU A 130 10.72 12.27 3.19
N ALA A 131 11.07 10.99 3.12
CA ALA A 131 12.29 10.45 3.71
C ALA A 131 13.58 10.84 2.96
N THR A 132 13.47 11.36 1.73
CA THR A 132 14.63 11.79 0.93
C THR A 132 15.49 12.83 1.66
N GLN A 133 14.93 13.62 2.59
CA GLN A 133 15.70 14.52 3.46
C GLN A 133 16.83 13.81 4.25
N MET A 134 16.71 12.49 4.48
CA MET A 134 17.70 11.67 5.18
C MET A 134 18.79 11.10 4.26
N GLY A 135 18.67 11.31 2.94
CA GLY A 135 19.58 10.83 1.92
C GLY A 135 19.06 9.58 1.19
N TYR A 136 19.50 9.40 -0.06
CA TYR A 136 18.97 8.33 -0.91
C TYR A 136 19.44 6.93 -0.51
N LEU A 137 20.64 6.80 0.07
CA LEU A 137 21.24 5.49 0.35
C LEU A 137 20.48 4.71 1.44
N PRO A 138 20.26 5.25 2.66
CA PRO A 138 19.53 4.50 3.69
C PRO A 138 18.07 4.25 3.29
N CYS A 139 17.45 5.17 2.56
CA CYS A 139 16.10 4.98 2.00
C CYS A 139 16.07 3.79 1.03
N SER A 140 16.98 3.75 0.05
CA SER A 140 17.02 2.68 -0.95
C SER A 140 17.29 1.31 -0.33
N ILE A 141 18.21 1.22 0.65
CA ILE A 141 18.50 -0.03 1.35
C ILE A 141 17.26 -0.54 2.08
N TRP A 142 16.58 0.34 2.83
CA TRP A 142 15.40 -0.07 3.59
C TRP A 142 14.24 -0.48 2.67
N ILE A 143 13.97 0.30 1.61
CA ILE A 143 12.91 -0.04 0.65
C ILE A 143 13.15 -1.43 0.06
N VAL A 144 14.35 -1.70 -0.45
CA VAL A 144 14.64 -2.95 -1.17
C VAL A 144 14.79 -4.13 -0.23
N ILE A 145 15.65 -4.03 0.78
CA ILE A 145 15.96 -5.14 1.68
C ILE A 145 14.82 -5.39 2.66
N GLY A 146 14.21 -4.32 3.19
CA GLY A 146 13.03 -4.39 4.04
C GLY A 146 11.85 -5.05 3.32
N ALA A 147 11.61 -4.72 2.05
CA ALA A 147 10.59 -5.38 1.24
C ALA A 147 10.87 -6.86 1.04
N VAL A 148 12.06 -7.22 0.54
CA VAL A 148 12.37 -8.63 0.19
C VAL A 148 12.33 -9.53 1.42
N LEU A 149 12.90 -9.09 2.54
CA LEU A 149 13.04 -9.91 3.74
C LEU A 149 11.85 -9.81 4.70
N GLY A 150 11.17 -8.67 4.75
CA GLY A 150 10.06 -8.40 5.67
C GLY A 150 8.72 -8.30 4.97
N GLY A 151 8.51 -7.23 4.20
CA GLY A 151 7.20 -6.92 3.61
C GLY A 151 6.62 -8.04 2.75
N CYS A 152 7.39 -8.54 1.79
CA CYS A 152 6.96 -9.60 0.87
C CYS A 152 6.70 -10.92 1.62
N VAL A 153 7.46 -11.19 2.68
CA VAL A 153 7.27 -12.36 3.53
C VAL A 153 5.99 -12.24 4.33
N GLN A 154 5.75 -11.10 4.97
CA GLN A 154 4.54 -10.85 5.73
C GLN A 154 3.31 -11.01 4.84
N ASP A 155 3.29 -10.34 3.69
CA ASP A 155 2.14 -10.32 2.79
C ASP A 155 1.81 -11.73 2.27
N TYR A 156 2.82 -12.48 1.84
CA TYR A 156 2.65 -13.86 1.38
C TYR A 156 2.19 -14.81 2.50
N LEU A 157 2.80 -14.72 3.69
CA LEU A 157 2.46 -15.63 4.79
C LEU A 157 1.09 -15.31 5.40
N VAL A 158 0.70 -14.04 5.49
CA VAL A 158 -0.65 -13.66 5.94
C VAL A 158 -1.71 -14.17 4.97
N LEU A 159 -1.47 -14.03 3.66
CA LEU A 159 -2.35 -14.57 2.62
C LEU A 159 -2.51 -16.09 2.75
N TRP A 160 -1.41 -16.81 2.96
CA TRP A 160 -1.43 -18.26 3.18
C TRP A 160 -2.24 -18.66 4.42
N ILE A 161 -1.98 -18.03 5.57
CA ILE A 161 -2.64 -18.37 6.83
C ILE A 161 -4.15 -18.09 6.73
N SER A 162 -4.54 -16.97 6.11
CA SER A 162 -5.95 -16.61 5.93
C SER A 162 -6.66 -17.52 4.93
N THR A 163 -6.00 -17.88 3.82
CA THR A 163 -6.56 -18.81 2.82
C THR A 163 -6.95 -20.15 3.46
N ARG A 164 -6.09 -20.71 4.33
CA ARG A 164 -6.38 -21.96 5.05
C ARG A 164 -7.35 -21.84 6.22
N ARG A 165 -7.84 -20.62 6.48
CA ARG A 165 -8.84 -20.31 7.49
C ARG A 165 -10.07 -19.65 6.86
N ARG A 166 -10.46 -20.04 5.63
CA ARG A 166 -11.66 -19.52 4.96
C ARG A 166 -11.66 -17.99 4.74
N GLY A 167 -10.49 -17.37 4.57
CA GLY A 167 -10.39 -15.92 4.33
C GLY A 167 -10.72 -15.07 5.57
N ARG A 168 -10.36 -15.57 6.75
CA ARG A 168 -10.55 -14.87 8.04
C ARG A 168 -9.68 -13.62 8.13
N SER A 169 -10.25 -12.57 8.71
CA SER A 169 -9.55 -11.30 8.95
C SER A 169 -8.41 -11.46 9.96
N LEU A 170 -7.39 -10.60 9.87
CA LEU A 170 -6.23 -10.64 10.76
C LEU A 170 -6.60 -10.59 12.25
N GLY A 171 -7.54 -9.73 12.64
CA GLY A 171 -7.98 -9.63 14.03
C GLY A 171 -8.61 -10.93 14.54
N GLN A 172 -9.39 -11.60 13.68
CA GLN A 172 -9.98 -12.89 14.03
C GLN A 172 -8.92 -14.00 14.14
N MET A 173 -7.94 -14.02 13.23
CA MET A 173 -6.80 -14.94 13.32
C MET A 173 -5.98 -14.70 14.60
N ALA A 174 -5.74 -13.44 14.98
CA ALA A 174 -5.06 -13.11 16.23
C ALA A 174 -5.80 -13.69 17.45
N ARG A 175 -7.13 -13.63 17.47
CA ARG A 175 -7.93 -14.21 18.56
C ARG A 175 -7.87 -15.72 18.63
N GLU A 176 -7.95 -16.38 17.48
CA GLU A 176 -7.91 -17.83 17.37
C GLU A 176 -6.53 -18.39 17.73
N GLU A 177 -5.46 -17.67 17.38
CA GLU A 177 -4.08 -18.16 17.52
C GLU A 177 -3.41 -17.73 18.84
N LEU A 178 -3.72 -16.53 19.34
CA LEU A 178 -3.08 -15.94 20.53
C LEU A 178 -3.94 -16.02 21.81
N GLY A 179 -5.20 -16.45 21.69
CA GLY A 179 -6.14 -16.56 22.78
C GLY A 179 -6.96 -15.28 23.04
N ALA A 180 -7.85 -15.33 24.04
CA ALA A 180 -8.89 -14.33 24.24
C ALA A 180 -8.37 -12.90 24.51
N VAL A 181 -7.33 -12.75 25.34
CA VAL A 181 -6.78 -11.44 25.72
C VAL A 181 -6.06 -10.78 24.55
N GLY A 182 -5.10 -11.49 23.94
CA GLY A 182 -4.38 -10.99 22.76
C GLY A 182 -5.32 -10.75 21.57
N GLY A 183 -6.32 -11.62 21.41
CA GLY A 183 -7.36 -11.50 20.40
C GLY A 183 -8.25 -10.28 20.52
N ALA A 184 -8.76 -10.00 21.72
CA ALA A 184 -9.61 -8.84 21.95
C ALA A 184 -8.84 -7.52 21.73
N ALA A 185 -7.60 -7.45 22.22
CA ALA A 185 -6.72 -6.30 22.00
C ALA A 185 -6.44 -6.09 20.50
N ALA A 186 -6.11 -7.16 19.77
CA ALA A 186 -5.87 -7.11 18.33
C ALA A 186 -7.12 -6.69 17.55
N LEU A 187 -8.28 -7.28 17.81
CA LEU A 187 -9.53 -6.95 17.11
C LEU A 187 -9.88 -5.46 17.22
N VAL A 188 -9.87 -4.91 18.44
CA VAL A 188 -10.20 -3.50 18.68
C VAL A 188 -9.11 -2.59 18.12
N GLY A 189 -7.84 -2.89 18.42
CA GLY A 189 -6.71 -2.07 18.00
C GLY A 189 -6.57 -1.98 16.48
N ILE A 190 -6.61 -3.12 15.78
CA ILE A 190 -6.54 -3.16 14.32
C ILE A 190 -7.72 -2.38 13.72
N PHE A 191 -8.94 -2.54 14.27
CA PHE A 191 -10.12 -1.83 13.75
C PHE A 191 -10.02 -0.31 13.90
N VAL A 192 -9.59 0.19 15.06
CA VAL A 192 -9.40 1.64 15.28
C VAL A 192 -8.29 2.19 14.38
N ILE A 193 -7.16 1.48 14.28
CA ILE A 193 -6.06 1.84 13.38
C ILE A 193 -6.60 1.93 11.94
N MET A 194 -7.38 0.94 11.51
CA MET A 194 -7.93 0.89 10.15
C MET A 194 -8.81 2.10 9.82
N LEU A 195 -9.69 2.52 10.74
CA LEU A 195 -10.52 3.71 10.52
C LEU A 195 -9.69 4.98 10.36
N ILE A 196 -8.62 5.13 11.15
CA ILE A 196 -7.71 6.27 11.05
C ILE A 196 -6.95 6.25 9.72
N LEU A 197 -6.42 5.09 9.31
CA LEU A 197 -5.70 4.95 8.04
C LEU A 197 -6.60 5.31 6.85
N LEU A 198 -7.85 4.83 6.82
CA LEU A 198 -8.80 5.17 5.75
C LEU A 198 -9.11 6.67 5.70
N ALA A 199 -9.32 7.29 6.85
CA ALA A 199 -9.62 8.71 6.91
C ALA A 199 -8.42 9.56 6.42
N VAL A 200 -7.21 9.22 6.87
CA VAL A 200 -5.96 9.89 6.44
C VAL A 200 -5.76 9.75 4.93
N LEU A 201 -5.92 8.54 4.38
CA LEU A 201 -5.80 8.29 2.94
C LEU A 201 -6.85 9.08 2.14
N ALA A 202 -8.11 9.03 2.56
CA ALA A 202 -9.19 9.75 1.88
C ALA A 202 -8.98 11.28 1.92
N MET A 203 -8.36 11.83 2.97
CA MET A 203 -8.01 13.25 3.02
C MET A 203 -7.04 13.64 1.91
N VAL A 204 -6.03 12.81 1.63
CA VAL A 204 -5.06 13.10 0.56
C VAL A 204 -5.77 13.16 -0.79
N VAL A 205 -6.75 12.27 -1.04
CA VAL A 205 -7.59 12.33 -2.25
C VAL A 205 -8.41 13.62 -2.31
N VAL A 206 -9.07 14.01 -1.20
CA VAL A 206 -9.83 15.27 -1.15
C VAL A 206 -8.93 16.45 -1.50
N ARG A 207 -7.72 16.52 -0.96
CA ARG A 207 -6.77 17.62 -1.24
C ARG A 207 -6.25 17.63 -2.66
N ALA A 208 -6.05 16.46 -3.25
CA ALA A 208 -5.57 16.35 -4.62
C ALA A 208 -6.66 16.70 -5.65
N LEU A 209 -7.94 16.51 -5.30
CA LEU A 209 -9.08 16.69 -6.22
C LEU A 209 -9.88 17.97 -5.99
N ALA A 210 -9.82 18.55 -4.79
CA ALA A 210 -10.46 19.83 -4.51
C ALA A 210 -9.93 20.87 -5.49
N GLN A 211 -10.86 21.62 -6.09
CA GLN A 211 -10.53 22.66 -7.06
C GLN A 211 -9.78 22.17 -8.31
N SER A 212 -9.92 20.88 -8.64
CA SER A 212 -9.34 20.28 -9.84
C SER A 212 -10.42 19.61 -10.70
N PRO A 213 -11.12 20.37 -11.55
CA PRO A 213 -12.14 19.84 -12.47
C PRO A 213 -11.64 18.66 -13.30
N TRP A 214 -10.40 18.78 -13.80
CA TRP A 214 -9.74 17.74 -14.57
C TRP A 214 -9.58 16.45 -13.76
N GLY A 215 -9.09 16.53 -12.53
CA GLY A 215 -8.88 15.38 -11.66
C GLY A 215 -10.20 14.70 -11.29
N VAL A 216 -11.21 15.48 -10.88
CA VAL A 216 -12.53 14.96 -10.48
C VAL A 216 -13.21 14.24 -11.65
N PHE A 217 -13.22 14.83 -12.85
CA PHE A 217 -13.79 14.19 -14.04
C PHE A 217 -13.06 12.87 -14.37
N SER A 218 -11.74 12.92 -14.48
CA SER A 218 -10.94 11.77 -14.92
C SER A 218 -11.06 10.58 -13.97
N ILE A 219 -11.00 10.84 -12.65
CA ILE A 219 -11.19 9.79 -11.64
C ILE A 219 -12.65 9.34 -11.59
N GLY A 220 -13.61 10.26 -11.71
CA GLY A 220 -15.04 9.93 -11.76
C GLY A 220 -15.37 8.97 -12.89
N MET A 221 -14.77 9.14 -14.07
CA MET A 221 -14.94 8.26 -15.22
C MET A 221 -14.42 6.82 -15.00
N THR A 222 -13.54 6.60 -14.02
CA THR A 222 -13.09 5.22 -13.70
C THR A 222 -14.22 4.34 -13.17
N ILE A 223 -15.26 4.93 -12.56
CA ILE A 223 -16.41 4.19 -12.01
C ILE A 223 -17.24 3.54 -13.13
N PRO A 224 -17.79 4.29 -14.11
CA PRO A 224 -18.56 3.68 -15.20
C PRO A 224 -17.69 2.75 -16.07
N ILE A 225 -16.41 3.05 -16.28
CA ILE A 225 -15.49 2.16 -17.01
C ILE A 225 -15.35 0.83 -16.24
N ALA A 226 -15.13 0.87 -14.94
CA ALA A 226 -15.01 -0.34 -14.12
C ALA A 226 -16.30 -1.18 -14.12
N VAL A 227 -17.47 -0.54 -13.98
CA VAL A 227 -18.77 -1.23 -14.06
C VAL A 227 -18.96 -1.88 -15.43
N PHE A 228 -18.61 -1.19 -16.51
CA PHE A 228 -18.61 -1.76 -17.85
C PHE A 228 -17.69 -2.98 -17.94
N MET A 229 -16.45 -2.88 -17.44
CA MET A 229 -15.49 -3.99 -17.46
C MET A 229 -15.99 -5.21 -16.66
N GLY A 230 -16.59 -4.98 -15.49
CA GLY A 230 -17.18 -6.03 -14.65
C GLY A 230 -18.34 -6.74 -15.36
N CYS A 231 -19.29 -5.99 -15.91
CA CYS A 231 -20.40 -6.54 -16.69
C CYS A 231 -19.92 -7.25 -17.97
N TYR A 232 -18.88 -6.73 -18.63
CA TYR A 232 -18.30 -7.34 -19.82
C TYR A 232 -17.72 -8.73 -19.52
N LEU A 233 -16.94 -8.85 -18.45
CA LEU A 233 -16.36 -10.12 -18.02
C LEU A 233 -17.37 -11.10 -17.46
N ARG A 234 -18.48 -10.63 -16.89
CA ARG A 234 -19.50 -11.51 -16.30
C ARG A 234 -20.54 -11.98 -17.31
N PHE A 235 -21.00 -11.12 -18.22
CA PHE A 235 -22.16 -11.37 -19.06
C PHE A 235 -21.89 -11.34 -20.56
N LEU A 236 -21.01 -10.46 -21.07
CA LEU A 236 -20.82 -10.31 -22.52
C LEU A 236 -19.82 -11.31 -23.08
N ARG A 237 -18.62 -11.40 -22.50
CA ARG A 237 -17.56 -12.32 -22.92
C ARG A 237 -16.79 -12.88 -21.73
N PRO A 238 -17.33 -13.90 -21.05
CA PRO A 238 -16.66 -14.58 -19.95
C PRO A 238 -15.24 -15.04 -20.32
N GLY A 239 -14.28 -14.80 -19.43
CA GLY A 239 -12.88 -15.22 -19.59
C GLY A 239 -12.01 -14.39 -20.53
N ARG A 240 -12.56 -13.42 -21.29
CA ARG A 240 -11.80 -12.57 -22.23
C ARG A 240 -11.12 -11.37 -21.55
N VAL A 241 -10.29 -11.65 -20.54
CA VAL A 241 -9.58 -10.63 -19.72
C VAL A 241 -8.71 -9.70 -20.58
N GLY A 242 -8.03 -10.21 -21.61
CA GLY A 242 -7.17 -9.38 -22.47
C GLY A 242 -7.93 -8.33 -23.28
N GLU A 243 -9.13 -8.66 -23.80
CA GLU A 243 -9.95 -7.74 -24.61
C GLU A 243 -10.45 -6.57 -23.76
N VAL A 244 -11.06 -6.87 -22.60
CA VAL A 244 -11.58 -5.85 -21.69
C VAL A 244 -10.46 -4.98 -21.10
N SER A 245 -9.26 -5.55 -20.91
CA SER A 245 -8.08 -4.81 -20.46
C SER A 245 -7.68 -3.72 -21.43
N ALA A 246 -7.61 -4.07 -22.73
CA ALA A 246 -7.25 -3.11 -23.78
C ALA A 246 -8.31 -2.00 -23.89
N ILE A 247 -9.61 -2.37 -23.87
CA ILE A 247 -10.71 -1.40 -23.90
C ILE A 247 -10.64 -0.48 -22.68
N GLY A 248 -10.52 -1.04 -21.48
CA GLY A 248 -10.43 -0.27 -20.24
C GLY A 248 -9.26 0.71 -20.24
N ALA A 249 -8.07 0.25 -20.64
CA ALA A 249 -6.88 1.10 -20.73
C ALA A 249 -7.07 2.25 -21.73
N VAL A 250 -7.63 2.00 -22.91
CA VAL A 250 -7.93 3.04 -23.91
C VAL A 250 -8.95 4.03 -23.36
N LEU A 251 -10.05 3.56 -22.78
CA LEU A 251 -11.08 4.42 -22.20
C LEU A 251 -10.53 5.29 -21.07
N LEU A 252 -9.63 4.75 -20.26
CA LEU A 252 -8.99 5.51 -19.18
C LEU A 252 -8.04 6.58 -19.71
N LEU A 253 -7.19 6.25 -20.69
CA LEU A 253 -6.32 7.25 -21.34
C LEU A 253 -7.15 8.36 -22.00
N LEU A 254 -8.26 8.00 -22.66
CA LEU A 254 -9.21 8.97 -23.22
C LEU A 254 -9.86 9.83 -22.13
N ALA A 255 -10.28 9.24 -21.01
CA ALA A 255 -10.86 10.00 -19.89
C ALA A 255 -9.87 11.02 -19.31
N VAL A 256 -8.60 10.62 -19.15
CA VAL A 256 -7.53 11.51 -18.70
C VAL A 256 -7.26 12.63 -19.69
N ALA A 257 -7.15 12.33 -20.99
CA ALA A 257 -6.90 13.32 -22.02
C ALA A 257 -8.08 14.31 -22.16
N CYS A 258 -9.30 13.79 -22.25
CA CYS A 258 -10.52 14.60 -22.35
C CYS A 258 -10.78 15.42 -21.09
N GLY A 259 -10.32 14.97 -19.92
CA GLY A 259 -10.54 15.69 -18.67
C GLY A 259 -9.92 17.09 -18.64
N HIS A 260 -8.79 17.29 -19.32
CA HIS A 260 -8.19 18.62 -19.47
C HIS A 260 -9.13 19.56 -20.25
N TRP A 261 -9.64 19.11 -21.40
CA TRP A 261 -10.58 19.88 -22.21
C TRP A 261 -11.91 20.12 -21.49
N VAL A 262 -12.43 19.13 -20.77
CA VAL A 262 -13.65 19.29 -19.95
C VAL A 262 -13.44 20.37 -18.90
N GLY A 263 -12.28 20.39 -18.23
CA GLY A 263 -11.95 21.41 -17.23
C GLY A 263 -11.91 22.83 -17.77
N GLU A 264 -11.58 23.02 -19.06
CA GLU A 264 -11.57 24.34 -19.70
C GLU A 264 -12.96 24.82 -20.13
N THR A 265 -13.95 23.93 -20.21
CA THR A 265 -15.33 24.33 -20.53
C THR A 265 -16.03 24.96 -19.31
N ALA A 266 -16.89 25.95 -19.54
CA ALA A 266 -17.62 26.62 -18.46
C ALA A 266 -18.53 25.66 -17.64
N TRP A 267 -19.13 24.66 -18.30
CA TRP A 267 -19.95 23.66 -17.63
C TRP A 267 -19.08 22.66 -16.85
N GLY A 268 -17.96 22.22 -17.40
CA GLY A 268 -17.07 21.27 -16.73
C GLY A 268 -16.37 21.89 -15.53
N ALA A 269 -15.92 23.14 -15.65
CA ALA A 269 -15.41 23.91 -14.51
C ALA A 269 -16.46 24.02 -13.40
N SER A 270 -17.71 24.43 -13.72
CA SER A 270 -18.74 24.59 -12.69
C SER A 270 -19.22 23.29 -12.04
N TRP A 271 -19.22 22.17 -12.76
CA TRP A 271 -19.70 20.88 -12.24
C TRP A 271 -18.63 20.10 -11.48
N PHE A 272 -17.36 20.24 -11.87
CA PHE A 272 -16.25 19.46 -11.31
C PHE A 272 -15.31 20.28 -10.41
N ASP A 273 -15.44 21.60 -10.34
CA ASP A 273 -14.82 22.44 -9.30
C ASP A 273 -15.56 22.26 -7.97
N LEU A 274 -15.22 21.18 -7.27
CA LEU A 274 -15.90 20.78 -6.04
C LEU A 274 -15.16 21.28 -4.80
N SER A 275 -15.94 21.77 -3.83
CA SER A 275 -15.41 22.11 -2.51
C SER A 275 -14.85 20.87 -1.79
N PRO A 276 -13.84 21.02 -0.91
CA PRO A 276 -13.31 19.91 -0.12
C PRO A 276 -14.39 19.14 0.66
N VAL A 277 -15.38 19.86 1.21
CA VAL A 277 -16.47 19.26 1.99
C VAL A 277 -17.42 18.45 1.09
N THR A 278 -17.74 18.96 -0.11
CA THR A 278 -18.56 18.22 -1.09
C THR A 278 -17.85 16.93 -1.51
N LEU A 279 -16.56 17.01 -1.85
CA LEU A 279 -15.76 15.84 -2.20
C LEU A 279 -15.69 14.82 -1.08
N CYS A 280 -15.56 15.28 0.17
CA CYS A 280 -15.59 14.39 1.33
C CYS A 280 -16.87 13.55 1.37
N TRP A 281 -18.05 14.17 1.22
CA TRP A 281 -19.32 13.44 1.20
C TRP A 281 -19.44 12.48 0.00
N LEU A 282 -18.93 12.86 -1.16
CA LEU A 282 -18.90 11.99 -2.34
C LEU A 282 -18.01 10.76 -2.10
N ILE A 283 -16.83 10.93 -1.51
CA ILE A 283 -15.91 9.82 -1.20
C ILE A 283 -16.49 8.90 -0.12
N ILE A 284 -17.19 9.45 0.88
CA ILE A 284 -17.93 8.69 1.89
C ILE A 284 -19.03 7.85 1.23
N GLY A 285 -19.88 8.46 0.42
CA GLY A 285 -20.95 7.75 -0.29
C GLY A 285 -20.41 6.69 -1.26
N TYR A 286 -19.31 7.01 -1.95
CA TYR A 286 -18.60 6.09 -2.82
C TYR A 286 -18.01 4.90 -2.05
N GLY A 287 -17.34 5.12 -0.93
CA GLY A 287 -16.77 4.06 -0.08
C GLY A 287 -17.85 3.11 0.44
N PHE A 288 -19.05 3.63 0.76
CA PHE A 288 -20.20 2.80 1.10
C PHE A 288 -20.64 1.91 -0.08
N ALA A 289 -20.82 2.50 -1.28
CA ALA A 289 -21.18 1.75 -2.48
C ALA A 289 -20.12 0.68 -2.82
N ALA A 290 -18.82 1.05 -2.79
CA ALA A 290 -17.71 0.16 -3.07
C ALA A 290 -17.56 -0.98 -2.04
N SER A 291 -17.99 -0.80 -0.79
CA SER A 291 -18.00 -1.88 0.23
C SER A 291 -19.16 -2.87 0.05
N VAL A 292 -20.31 -2.38 -0.42
CA VAL A 292 -21.58 -3.12 -0.47
C VAL A 292 -21.82 -3.85 -1.78
N LEU A 293 -21.41 -3.27 -2.91
CA LEU A 293 -21.61 -3.88 -4.23
C LEU A 293 -20.83 -5.19 -4.37
N PRO A 294 -21.21 -6.11 -5.28
CA PRO A 294 -20.41 -7.30 -5.56
C PRO A 294 -18.97 -6.94 -5.99
N VAL A 295 -17.98 -7.70 -5.51
CA VAL A 295 -16.55 -7.42 -5.79
C VAL A 295 -16.28 -7.38 -7.30
N TRP A 296 -16.86 -8.30 -8.06
CA TRP A 296 -16.68 -8.41 -9.51
C TRP A 296 -17.30 -7.26 -10.30
N LEU A 297 -18.22 -6.47 -9.71
CA LEU A 297 -18.94 -5.42 -10.42
C LEU A 297 -18.15 -4.11 -10.46
N LEU A 298 -17.57 -3.72 -9.32
CA LEU A 298 -16.89 -2.42 -9.18
C LEU A 298 -15.44 -2.60 -8.73
N LEU A 299 -15.24 -3.23 -7.58
CA LEU A 299 -13.96 -3.21 -6.87
C LEU A 299 -12.84 -3.91 -7.67
N ALA A 300 -13.00 -5.19 -8.02
CA ALA A 300 -11.97 -5.92 -8.77
C ALA A 300 -11.71 -5.35 -10.19
N PRO A 301 -12.73 -5.00 -11.01
CA PRO A 301 -12.49 -4.38 -12.31
C PRO A 301 -11.82 -3.01 -12.22
N ARG A 302 -12.19 -2.18 -11.23
CA ARG A 302 -11.59 -0.86 -11.02
C ARG A 302 -10.14 -0.96 -10.57
N ASP A 303 -9.87 -1.84 -9.61
CA ASP A 303 -8.52 -2.04 -9.10
C ASP A 303 -7.61 -2.62 -10.20
N TYR A 304 -8.14 -3.53 -11.02
CA TYR A 304 -7.46 -4.03 -12.20
C TYR A 304 -7.22 -2.96 -13.26
N LEU A 305 -8.22 -2.13 -13.57
CA LEU A 305 -8.09 -0.99 -14.47
C LEU A 305 -7.00 -0.03 -14.00
N SER A 306 -7.02 0.30 -12.70
CA SER A 306 -6.03 1.19 -12.10
C SER A 306 -4.63 0.61 -12.25
N THR A 307 -4.45 -0.72 -12.13
CA THR A 307 -3.15 -1.41 -12.23
C THR A 307 -2.43 -1.12 -13.54
N PHE A 308 -3.16 -1.00 -14.66
CA PHE A 308 -2.54 -0.64 -15.93
C PHE A 308 -1.92 0.76 -15.88
N MET A 309 -2.63 1.73 -15.31
CA MET A 309 -2.08 3.05 -15.06
C MET A 309 -0.94 2.99 -14.06
N LYS A 310 -1.11 2.25 -12.96
CA LYS A 310 -0.13 2.12 -11.88
C LYS A 310 1.22 1.61 -12.41
N VAL A 311 1.21 0.41 -12.97
CA VAL A 311 2.42 -0.26 -13.49
C VAL A 311 2.92 0.44 -14.75
N GLY A 312 2.02 0.86 -15.65
CA GLY A 312 2.37 1.51 -16.91
C GLY A 312 3.09 2.84 -16.70
N THR A 313 2.57 3.71 -15.84
CA THR A 313 3.20 5.00 -15.53
C THR A 313 4.55 4.83 -14.85
N ILE A 314 4.66 3.90 -13.90
CA ILE A 314 5.93 3.67 -13.18
C ILE A 314 6.96 3.02 -14.10
N ALA A 315 6.55 2.13 -15.00
CA ALA A 315 7.41 1.59 -16.05
C ALA A 315 7.87 2.69 -17.02
N LEU A 316 6.96 3.58 -17.45
CA LEU A 316 7.30 4.74 -18.28
C LEU A 316 8.32 5.64 -17.58
N LEU A 317 8.13 5.90 -16.29
CA LEU A 317 9.06 6.67 -15.48
C LEU A 317 10.42 5.97 -15.35
N ALA A 318 10.45 4.65 -15.15
CA ALA A 318 11.69 3.89 -15.09
C ALA A 318 12.46 3.94 -16.42
N VAL A 319 11.77 3.77 -17.55
CA VAL A 319 12.34 3.97 -18.89
C VAL A 319 12.82 5.42 -19.06
N GLY A 320 12.03 6.40 -18.62
CA GLY A 320 12.39 7.82 -18.62
C GLY A 320 13.68 8.09 -17.86
N VAL A 321 13.85 7.51 -16.66
CA VAL A 321 15.11 7.60 -15.89
C VAL A 321 16.27 6.95 -16.63
N CYS A 322 16.05 5.76 -17.21
CA CYS A 322 17.07 5.06 -17.99
C CYS A 322 17.53 5.81 -19.24
N LEU A 323 16.66 6.63 -19.85
CA LEU A 323 17.00 7.41 -21.04
C LEU A 323 17.51 8.81 -20.70
N ALA A 324 16.93 9.47 -19.69
CA ALA A 324 17.34 10.80 -19.26
C ALA A 324 18.67 10.79 -18.48
N HIS A 325 19.05 9.64 -17.92
CA HIS A 325 20.25 9.48 -17.10
C HIS A 325 20.40 10.57 -16.02
N PRO A 326 19.38 10.87 -15.20
CA PRO A 326 19.45 11.97 -14.26
C PRO A 326 20.40 11.65 -13.10
N PHE A 327 21.08 12.68 -12.63
CA PHE A 327 21.96 12.59 -11.46
C PHE A 327 21.17 12.77 -10.16
N LEU A 328 21.52 11.97 -9.15
CA LEU A 328 20.99 12.13 -7.80
C LEU A 328 21.62 13.38 -7.17
N GLN A 329 20.80 14.40 -6.93
CA GLN A 329 21.19 15.64 -6.25
C GLN A 329 21.10 15.50 -4.74
N ALA A 330 20.25 14.60 -4.23
CA ALA A 330 20.23 14.26 -2.82
C ALA A 330 21.58 13.64 -2.40
N PRO A 331 22.11 13.97 -1.21
CA PRO A 331 23.30 13.32 -0.69
C PRO A 331 23.03 11.83 -0.39
N ALA A 332 24.07 11.01 -0.41
CA ALA A 332 23.95 9.59 -0.04
C ALA A 332 23.39 9.44 1.37
N ILE A 333 23.97 10.18 2.32
CA ILE A 333 23.47 10.33 3.69
C ILE A 333 23.47 11.83 3.98
N SER A 334 22.31 12.35 4.38
CA SER A 334 22.16 13.76 4.73
C SER A 334 22.59 14.03 6.17
N HIS A 335 23.03 15.25 6.47
CA HIS A 335 23.32 15.67 7.85
C HIS A 335 22.07 15.68 8.75
N PHE A 336 20.88 15.83 8.16
CA PHE A 336 19.60 15.71 8.86
C PHE A 336 19.35 14.29 9.38
N ALA A 337 19.91 13.26 8.73
CA ALA A 337 19.75 11.87 9.16
C ALA A 337 20.38 11.61 10.54
N THR A 338 21.50 12.28 10.84
CA THR A 338 22.21 12.14 12.11
C THR A 338 21.77 13.15 13.16
N ARG A 339 21.49 14.40 12.75
CA ARG A 339 21.13 15.48 13.68
C ARG A 339 19.67 15.41 14.14
N GLY A 340 18.79 14.89 13.30
CA GLY A 340 17.36 14.76 13.60
C GLY A 340 16.56 16.07 13.57
N ASP A 341 17.17 17.17 13.10
CA ASP A 341 16.56 18.49 12.94
C ASP A 341 16.03 18.73 11.51
N GLY A 342 15.60 17.66 10.83
CA GLY A 342 15.08 17.70 9.47
C GLY A 342 13.84 18.60 9.34
N PRO A 343 13.76 19.46 8.31
CA PRO A 343 12.66 20.42 8.16
C PRO A 343 11.35 19.79 7.68
N VAL A 344 11.42 18.65 6.97
CA VAL A 344 10.23 17.93 6.49
C VAL A 344 9.55 17.19 7.64
N PHE A 345 10.35 16.53 8.46
CA PHE A 345 9.93 15.96 9.73
C PHE A 345 11.12 15.86 10.69
N ALA A 346 10.84 16.04 11.99
CA ALA A 346 11.84 15.91 13.04
C ALA A 346 12.09 14.45 13.43
N GLY A 347 13.34 14.16 13.81
CA GLY A 347 13.79 12.85 14.23
C GLY A 347 15.00 12.33 13.43
N SER A 348 15.87 11.58 14.10
CA SER A 348 17.02 10.94 13.47
C SER A 348 16.62 9.74 12.62
N LEU A 349 17.57 9.23 11.83
CA LEU A 349 17.38 8.09 10.93
C LEU A 349 16.70 6.90 11.61
N PHE A 350 17.21 6.48 12.76
CA PHE A 350 16.55 5.46 13.57
C PHE A 350 15.78 6.13 14.72
N PRO A 351 14.46 5.87 14.87
CA PRO A 351 13.64 4.91 14.12
C PRO A 351 12.86 5.52 12.94
N PHE A 352 12.90 6.84 12.74
CA PHE A 352 11.89 7.53 11.93
C PHE A 352 11.98 7.25 10.43
N LEU A 353 13.15 6.94 9.86
CA LEU A 353 13.23 6.52 8.46
C LEU A 353 12.36 5.29 8.17
N PHE A 354 12.43 4.31 9.06
CA PHE A 354 11.73 3.03 8.94
C PHE A 354 10.23 3.16 9.15
N VAL A 355 9.80 4.14 9.94
CA VAL A 355 8.38 4.48 10.16
C VAL A 355 7.83 5.32 9.01
N THR A 356 8.60 6.27 8.49
CA THR A 356 8.20 7.13 7.37
C THR A 356 8.10 6.33 6.08
N ILE A 357 9.05 5.44 5.82
CA ILE A 357 9.02 4.47 4.72
C ILE A 357 8.46 3.13 5.24
N ALA A 358 7.27 3.14 5.82
CA ALA A 358 6.59 1.89 6.16
C ALA A 358 6.09 1.22 4.88
N CYS A 359 5.11 1.84 4.21
CA CYS A 359 4.63 1.35 2.92
C CYS A 359 5.73 1.42 1.85
N GLY A 360 5.85 0.36 1.05
CA GLY A 360 7.00 0.13 0.15
C GLY A 360 8.13 -0.73 0.73
N ALA A 361 8.22 -0.89 2.06
CA ALA A 361 9.19 -1.78 2.71
C ALA A 361 8.53 -2.84 3.60
N LEU A 362 7.71 -2.42 4.56
CA LEU A 362 6.93 -3.31 5.44
C LEU A 362 5.67 -2.56 5.86
N SER A 363 4.50 -3.07 5.50
CA SER A 363 3.23 -2.38 5.72
C SER A 363 2.22 -3.25 6.43
N GLY A 364 1.65 -2.75 7.53
CA GLY A 364 0.55 -3.42 8.22
C GLY A 364 -0.72 -3.49 7.37
N PHE A 365 -1.02 -2.45 6.59
CA PHE A 365 -2.22 -2.43 5.73
C PHE A 365 -2.24 -3.59 4.73
N HIS A 366 -1.09 -4.04 4.24
CA HIS A 366 -1.00 -5.19 3.32
C HIS A 366 -1.54 -6.45 3.95
N SER A 367 -1.21 -6.68 5.23
CA SER A 367 -1.73 -7.84 5.98
C SER A 367 -3.26 -7.83 6.08
N LEU A 368 -3.91 -6.66 6.03
CA LEU A 368 -5.37 -6.53 6.01
C LEU A 368 -5.94 -6.89 4.65
N VAL A 369 -5.30 -6.48 3.55
CA VAL A 369 -5.70 -6.86 2.19
C VAL A 369 -5.46 -8.36 1.95
N ALA A 370 -4.32 -8.88 2.41
CA ALA A 370 -3.93 -10.29 2.32
C ALA A 370 -4.78 -11.23 3.18
N SER A 371 -5.37 -10.75 4.27
CA SER A 371 -6.31 -11.54 5.07
C SER A 371 -7.79 -11.24 4.80
N GLY A 372 -8.09 -10.11 4.15
CA GLY A 372 -9.45 -9.59 4.04
C GLY A 372 -10.12 -9.84 2.69
N THR A 373 -9.53 -9.38 1.58
CA THR A 373 -10.15 -9.44 0.24
C THR A 373 -9.53 -10.51 -0.63
N THR A 374 -8.21 -10.50 -0.77
CA THR A 374 -7.43 -11.40 -1.63
C THR A 374 -7.74 -12.91 -1.46
N PRO A 375 -7.79 -13.48 -0.23
CA PRO A 375 -8.03 -14.91 -0.06
C PRO A 375 -9.45 -15.35 -0.47
N LYS A 376 -10.39 -14.40 -0.54
CA LYS A 376 -11.79 -14.63 -0.95
C LYS A 376 -11.96 -14.62 -2.48
N LEU A 377 -10.91 -14.24 -3.21
CA LEU A 377 -10.90 -14.16 -4.67
C LEU A 377 -9.93 -15.15 -5.33
N LEU A 378 -9.03 -15.74 -4.53
CA LEU A 378 -7.95 -16.63 -4.98
C LEU A 378 -8.49 -17.92 -5.59
N GLU A 379 -8.05 -18.28 -6.80
CA GLU A 379 -8.47 -19.54 -7.44
C GLU A 379 -7.69 -20.75 -6.91
N LYS A 380 -6.39 -20.59 -6.67
CA LYS A 380 -5.46 -21.66 -6.31
C LYS A 380 -4.37 -21.18 -5.34
N GLU A 381 -3.96 -22.05 -4.41
CA GLU A 381 -2.93 -21.73 -3.42
C GLU A 381 -1.57 -21.36 -4.07
N GLY A 382 -1.21 -22.00 -5.19
CA GLY A 382 0.01 -21.78 -5.95
C GLY A 382 0.13 -20.38 -6.54
N GLN A 383 -0.99 -19.65 -6.67
CA GLN A 383 -1.00 -18.27 -7.15
C GLN A 383 -0.55 -17.27 -6.08
N MET A 384 -0.59 -17.64 -4.79
CA MET A 384 -0.29 -16.72 -3.68
C MET A 384 1.12 -16.13 -3.73
N ARG A 385 2.11 -16.86 -4.27
CA ARG A 385 3.47 -16.31 -4.42
C ARG A 385 3.52 -15.17 -5.42
N ALA A 386 2.86 -15.32 -6.57
CA ALA A 386 2.80 -14.26 -7.58
C ALA A 386 1.98 -13.07 -7.10
N ILE A 387 0.86 -13.31 -6.42
CA ILE A 387 -0.07 -12.28 -5.96
C ILE A 387 0.48 -11.52 -4.74
N GLY A 388 0.78 -12.20 -3.64
CA GLY A 388 1.27 -11.55 -2.41
C GLY A 388 2.71 -11.08 -2.54
N TYR A 389 3.66 -12.02 -2.63
CA TYR A 389 5.09 -11.67 -2.71
C TYR A 389 5.40 -10.79 -3.93
N GLY A 390 4.85 -11.14 -5.11
CA GLY A 390 5.04 -10.35 -6.34
C GLY A 390 4.34 -8.99 -6.32
N GLY A 391 3.16 -8.88 -5.70
CA GLY A 391 2.46 -7.62 -5.50
C GLY A 391 3.29 -6.64 -4.66
N MET A 392 3.83 -7.12 -3.53
CA MET A 392 4.68 -6.31 -2.65
C MET A 392 6.01 -5.90 -3.30
N ILE A 393 6.64 -6.77 -4.11
CA ILE A 393 7.80 -6.36 -4.94
C ILE A 393 7.42 -5.20 -5.85
N THR A 394 6.26 -5.27 -6.49
CA THR A 394 5.80 -4.25 -7.44
C THR A 394 5.57 -2.92 -6.73
N GLU A 395 4.96 -2.92 -5.54
CA GLU A 395 4.82 -1.72 -4.71
C GLU A 395 6.18 -1.17 -4.25
N SER A 396 7.09 -2.04 -3.84
CA SER A 396 8.44 -1.63 -3.44
C SER A 396 9.18 -0.96 -4.60
N PHE A 397 9.00 -1.44 -5.83
CA PHE A 397 9.51 -0.77 -7.03
C PHE A 397 8.91 0.63 -7.23
N VAL A 398 7.60 0.80 -7.00
CA VAL A 398 6.96 2.13 -6.99
C VAL A 398 7.64 3.05 -5.98
N ALA A 399 7.94 2.55 -4.77
CA ALA A 399 8.61 3.33 -3.74
C ALA A 399 10.03 3.77 -4.11
N VAL A 400 10.78 2.92 -4.81
CA VAL A 400 12.10 3.28 -5.35
C VAL A 400 11.97 4.36 -6.41
N MET A 401 10.98 4.27 -7.30
CA MET A 401 10.78 5.29 -8.33
C MET A 401 10.39 6.64 -7.71
N ALA A 402 9.55 6.62 -6.68
CA ALA A 402 9.22 7.82 -5.91
C ALA A 402 10.45 8.44 -5.23
N LEU A 403 11.31 7.62 -4.60
CA LEU A 403 12.59 8.06 -4.06
C LEU A 403 13.47 8.70 -5.15
N ILE A 404 13.59 8.08 -6.32
CA ILE A 404 14.38 8.62 -7.44
C ILE A 404 13.84 9.99 -7.85
N THR A 405 12.52 10.15 -8.04
CA THR A 405 11.95 11.45 -8.44
C THR A 405 12.24 12.57 -7.45
N ALA A 406 12.25 12.29 -6.15
CA ALA A 406 12.63 13.26 -5.14
C ALA A 406 14.15 13.51 -5.12
N ALA A 407 14.94 12.46 -5.27
CA ALA A 407 16.39 12.52 -5.15
C ALA A 407 17.08 13.20 -6.35
N VAL A 408 16.44 13.28 -7.52
CA VAL A 408 16.96 13.99 -8.69
C VAL A 408 16.67 15.49 -8.67
N LEU A 409 15.75 15.95 -7.81
CA LEU A 409 15.44 17.37 -7.67
C LEU A 409 16.56 18.11 -6.95
N ASP A 410 16.78 19.37 -7.34
CA ASP A 410 17.61 20.30 -6.58
C ASP A 410 17.17 20.33 -5.10
N GLN A 411 18.14 20.35 -4.18
CA GLN A 411 17.87 20.22 -2.77
C GLN A 411 17.13 21.44 -2.21
N HIS A 412 17.44 22.66 -2.66
CA HIS A 412 16.72 23.85 -2.22
C HIS A 412 15.27 23.80 -2.68
N LEU A 413 15.04 23.34 -3.92
CA LEU A 413 13.68 23.13 -4.44
C LEU A 413 12.94 22.05 -3.65
N TYR A 414 13.56 20.88 -3.40
CA TYR A 414 12.99 19.81 -2.58
C TYR A 414 12.50 20.31 -1.22
N PHE A 415 13.33 21.09 -0.49
CA PHE A 415 12.92 21.64 0.79
C PHE A 415 11.90 22.78 0.65
N THR A 416 11.92 23.55 -0.44
CA THR A 416 10.87 24.54 -0.75
C THR A 416 9.49 23.89 -0.84
N LEU A 417 9.39 22.71 -1.44
CA LEU A 417 8.12 21.96 -1.55
C LEU A 417 7.69 21.32 -0.24
N ASN A 418 8.62 20.68 0.49
CA ASN A 418 8.29 19.77 1.58
C ASN A 418 8.38 20.39 2.98
N ALA A 419 9.04 21.54 3.15
CA ALA A 419 9.05 22.24 4.44
C ALA A 419 7.69 22.89 4.73
N PRO A 420 7.21 22.86 5.99
CA PRO A 420 5.92 23.43 6.37
C PRO A 420 5.89 24.96 6.20
N VAL A 421 4.70 25.51 5.93
CA VAL A 421 4.47 26.96 5.72
C VAL A 421 5.01 27.79 6.89
N ALA A 422 4.92 27.28 8.12
CA ALA A 422 5.42 27.94 9.32
C ALA A 422 6.94 28.22 9.28
N GLN A 423 7.70 27.46 8.48
CA GLN A 423 9.14 27.65 8.30
C GLN A 423 9.45 28.48 7.04
N THR A 424 8.73 28.24 5.95
CA THR A 424 8.99 28.90 4.66
C THR A 424 8.37 30.28 4.54
N GLY A 425 7.42 30.64 5.40
CA GLY A 425 6.64 31.89 5.30
C GLY A 425 5.64 31.94 4.15
N GLY A 426 5.49 30.86 3.37
CA GLY A 426 4.48 30.72 2.33
C GLY A 426 4.71 31.51 1.03
N THR A 427 5.74 32.34 0.95
CA THR A 427 6.09 33.09 -0.27
C THR A 427 7.40 32.58 -0.88
N ALA A 428 7.60 32.78 -2.18
CA ALA A 428 8.84 32.39 -2.85
C ALA A 428 10.09 33.06 -2.26
N THR A 429 9.98 34.32 -1.85
CA THR A 429 11.08 35.09 -1.24
C THR A 429 11.49 34.51 0.12
N THR A 430 10.53 34.37 1.03
CA THR A 430 10.78 33.84 2.38
C THR A 430 11.21 32.37 2.33
N ALA A 431 10.68 31.60 1.38
CA ALA A 431 11.10 30.21 1.17
C ALA A 431 12.55 30.13 0.69
N ALA A 432 12.96 30.96 -0.28
CA ALA A 432 14.33 31.02 -0.76
C ALA A 432 15.31 31.37 0.37
N GLU A 433 14.99 32.37 1.20
CA GLU A 433 15.79 32.74 2.37
C GLU A 433 15.95 31.57 3.34
N TYR A 434 14.84 30.90 3.66
CA TYR A 434 14.81 29.76 4.56
C TYR A 434 15.69 28.61 4.06
N VAL A 435 15.48 28.13 2.82
CA VAL A 435 16.20 26.96 2.30
C VAL A 435 17.69 27.24 2.10
N ASN A 436 18.05 28.49 1.77
CA ASN A 436 19.46 28.91 1.69
C ASN A 436 20.16 28.94 3.06
N GLY A 437 19.40 28.97 4.16
CA GLY A 437 19.92 28.88 5.52
C GLY A 437 20.17 27.44 6.00
N LEU A 438 19.74 26.42 5.25
CA LEU A 438 19.82 25.01 5.65
C LEU A 438 21.19 24.36 5.40
N GLY A 439 22.18 25.10 4.89
CA GLY A 439 23.52 24.56 4.63
C GLY A 439 23.53 23.48 3.54
N LEU A 440 22.66 23.62 2.54
CA LEU A 440 22.53 22.68 1.43
C LEU A 440 23.65 22.86 0.42
N SER A 441 24.02 21.78 -0.25
CA SER A 441 24.92 21.80 -1.40
C SER A 441 24.18 22.29 -2.65
N GLY A 442 24.88 22.97 -3.55
CA GLY A 442 24.32 23.48 -4.81
C GLY A 442 24.22 25.00 -4.86
N ALA A 443 23.67 25.52 -5.95
CA ALA A 443 23.44 26.95 -6.10
C ALA A 443 22.31 27.42 -5.18
N ARG A 444 22.46 28.63 -4.61
CA ARG A 444 21.43 29.24 -3.77
C ARG A 444 20.13 29.42 -4.57
N ALA A 445 19.00 29.12 -3.95
CA ALA A 445 17.70 29.37 -4.54
C ALA A 445 17.35 30.86 -4.55
N THR A 446 16.62 31.27 -5.58
CA THR A 446 16.06 32.63 -5.71
C THR A 446 14.53 32.57 -5.79
N ALA A 447 13.86 33.65 -5.39
CA ALA A 447 12.40 33.75 -5.51
C ALA A 447 11.93 33.59 -6.97
N ASP A 448 12.68 34.16 -7.92
CA ASP A 448 12.38 34.06 -9.35
C ASP A 448 12.44 32.61 -9.85
N GLN A 449 13.45 31.84 -9.45
CA GLN A 449 13.53 30.41 -9.81
C GLN A 449 12.36 29.61 -9.25
N ILE A 450 11.94 29.88 -8.01
CA ILE A 450 10.79 29.21 -7.38
C ILE A 450 9.50 29.55 -8.12
N ASN A 451 9.29 30.84 -8.44
CA ASN A 451 8.12 31.29 -9.20
C ASN A 451 8.11 30.73 -10.63
N GLN A 452 9.26 30.71 -11.31
CA GLN A 452 9.41 30.11 -12.63
C GLN A 452 9.14 28.60 -12.58
N THR A 453 9.55 27.92 -11.52
CA THR A 453 9.26 26.49 -11.35
C THR A 453 7.76 26.26 -11.24
N ALA A 454 7.06 27.05 -10.44
CA ALA A 454 5.59 27.00 -10.32
C ALA A 454 4.90 27.26 -11.68
N ALA A 455 5.31 28.32 -12.38
CA ALA A 455 4.78 28.63 -13.71
C ALA A 455 5.05 27.51 -14.73
N SER A 456 6.22 26.85 -14.66
CA SER A 456 6.59 25.76 -15.59
C SER A 456 5.74 24.50 -15.46
N VAL A 457 5.04 24.33 -14.32
CA VAL A 457 4.12 23.22 -14.09
C VAL A 457 2.65 23.67 -14.07
N GLY A 458 2.36 24.93 -14.39
CA GLY A 458 1.00 25.46 -14.42
C GLY A 458 0.40 25.77 -13.06
N GLU A 459 1.22 25.96 -12.02
CA GLU A 459 0.77 26.18 -10.65
C GLU A 459 1.05 27.61 -10.16
N HIS A 460 0.18 28.15 -9.30
CA HIS A 460 0.37 29.47 -8.70
C HIS A 460 1.56 29.52 -7.73
N THR A 461 1.85 28.41 -7.06
CA THR A 461 2.98 28.27 -6.14
C THR A 461 3.37 26.80 -6.01
N VAL A 462 4.65 26.56 -5.73
CA VAL A 462 5.21 25.26 -5.31
C VAL A 462 5.69 25.27 -3.86
N VAL A 463 5.61 26.42 -3.18
CA VAL A 463 6.08 26.60 -1.81
C VAL A 463 5.17 25.86 -0.84
N SER A 464 5.76 25.01 0.01
CA SER A 464 5.09 24.29 1.09
C SER A 464 3.85 23.50 0.66
N ARG A 465 3.86 22.98 -0.57
CA ARG A 465 2.92 21.96 -1.01
C ARG A 465 3.37 20.60 -0.47
N THR A 466 3.30 20.48 0.85
CA THR A 466 3.79 19.34 1.61
C THR A 466 2.94 18.09 1.37
N GLY A 467 3.43 16.94 1.84
CA GLY A 467 2.76 15.65 1.69
C GLY A 467 3.28 14.79 0.55
N GLY A 468 4.43 15.13 -0.05
CA GLY A 468 5.17 14.29 -0.99
C GLY A 468 4.62 14.24 -2.42
N ALA A 469 3.29 14.26 -2.59
CA ALA A 469 2.63 14.23 -3.90
C ALA A 469 3.13 15.28 -4.90
N PRO A 470 3.24 16.56 -4.51
CA PRO A 470 3.67 17.62 -5.44
C PRO A 470 5.15 17.47 -5.81
N THR A 471 5.97 16.96 -4.89
CA THR A 471 7.39 16.67 -5.11
C THR A 471 7.59 15.50 -6.07
N LEU A 472 6.83 14.41 -5.89
CA LEU A 472 6.79 13.29 -6.83
C LEU A 472 6.40 13.78 -8.23
N ALA A 473 5.31 14.55 -8.31
CA ALA A 473 4.79 15.08 -9.57
C ALA A 473 5.82 15.99 -10.27
N LEU A 474 6.50 16.86 -9.51
CA LEU A 474 7.55 17.72 -10.05
C LEU A 474 8.74 16.90 -10.56
N GLY A 475 9.25 15.95 -9.77
CA GLY A 475 10.37 15.09 -10.17
C GLY A 475 10.05 14.20 -11.37
N MET A 476 8.83 13.65 -11.41
CA MET A 476 8.33 12.90 -12.55
C MET A 476 8.22 13.77 -13.81
N SER A 477 7.67 14.98 -13.68
CA SER A 477 7.61 15.94 -14.80
C SER A 477 9.02 16.30 -15.28
N ASP A 478 9.98 16.46 -14.37
CA ASP A 478 11.36 16.83 -14.68
C ASP A 478 12.10 15.74 -15.44
N VAL A 479 11.85 14.47 -15.13
CA VAL A 479 12.40 13.33 -15.88
C VAL A 479 11.69 13.16 -17.22
N LEU A 480 10.34 13.13 -17.22
CA LEU A 480 9.58 12.75 -18.40
C LEU A 480 9.61 13.81 -19.50
N HIS A 481 9.62 15.12 -19.19
CA HIS A 481 9.66 16.14 -20.23
C HIS A 481 10.97 16.13 -21.04
N ARG A 482 12.08 15.66 -20.45
CA ARG A 482 13.39 15.54 -21.12
C ARG A 482 13.41 14.44 -22.18
N VAL A 483 12.58 13.41 -22.00
CA VAL A 483 12.53 12.23 -22.87
C VAL A 483 11.31 12.26 -23.79
N PHE A 484 10.16 12.70 -23.27
CA PHE A 484 8.86 12.64 -23.91
C PHE A 484 8.20 14.03 -23.93
N GLY A 485 8.18 14.65 -25.10
CA GLY A 485 7.29 15.77 -25.41
C GLY A 485 7.79 17.18 -25.09
N GLY A 486 9.04 17.33 -24.61
CA GLY A 486 9.66 18.65 -24.41
C GLY A 486 9.02 19.48 -23.30
N ALA A 487 9.55 20.69 -23.09
CA ALA A 487 9.17 21.56 -21.96
C ALA A 487 7.67 21.93 -21.93
N SER A 488 6.99 21.98 -23.08
CA SER A 488 5.57 22.31 -23.18
C SER A 488 4.64 21.28 -22.53
N LEU A 489 5.08 20.03 -22.37
CA LEU A 489 4.28 18.98 -21.71
C LEU A 489 4.58 18.86 -20.21
N LYS A 490 5.42 19.73 -19.64
CA LYS A 490 5.76 19.68 -18.22
C LYS A 490 4.54 19.89 -17.30
N PRO A 491 3.61 20.86 -17.55
CA PRO A 491 2.37 20.98 -16.77
C PRO A 491 1.49 19.73 -16.89
N TYR A 492 1.37 19.18 -18.09
CA TYR A 492 0.62 17.95 -18.33
C TYR A 492 1.16 16.79 -17.47
N TRP A 493 2.47 16.54 -17.49
CA TRP A 493 3.09 15.48 -16.70
C TRP A 493 2.95 15.69 -15.19
N TYR A 494 3.04 16.93 -14.73
CA TYR A 494 2.86 17.27 -13.32
C TYR A 494 1.44 16.97 -12.83
N HIS A 495 0.41 17.51 -13.50
CA HIS A 495 -0.98 17.27 -13.12
C HIS A 495 -1.41 15.82 -13.35
N PHE A 496 -0.88 15.17 -14.40
CA PHE A 496 -1.05 13.73 -14.61
C PHE A 496 -0.54 12.93 -13.41
N ALA A 497 0.64 13.26 -12.88
CA ALA A 497 1.21 12.58 -11.71
C ALA A 497 0.38 12.78 -10.43
N ILE A 498 -0.14 13.99 -10.19
CA ILE A 498 -1.04 14.27 -9.03
C ILE A 498 -2.32 13.44 -9.12
N MET A 499 -2.96 13.43 -10.28
CA MET A 499 -4.19 12.67 -10.49
C MET A 499 -3.95 11.16 -10.44
N PHE A 500 -2.83 10.71 -11.02
CA PHE A 500 -2.35 9.33 -10.94
C PHE A 500 -2.21 8.88 -9.49
N GLU A 501 -1.62 9.70 -8.63
CA GLU A 501 -1.51 9.40 -7.21
C GLU A 501 -2.89 9.37 -6.53
N ALA A 502 -3.77 10.35 -6.78
CA ALA A 502 -5.11 10.35 -6.22
C ALA A 502 -5.90 9.07 -6.60
N LEU A 503 -5.72 8.56 -7.82
CA LEU A 503 -6.29 7.28 -8.26
C LEU A 503 -5.73 6.10 -7.43
N PHE A 504 -4.44 6.09 -7.11
CA PHE A 504 -3.83 5.05 -6.27
C PHE A 504 -4.45 4.99 -4.88
N ILE A 505 -4.63 6.16 -4.29
CA ILE A 505 -5.08 6.26 -2.91
C ILE A 505 -6.55 5.83 -2.82
N LEU A 506 -7.36 6.21 -3.81
CA LEU A 506 -8.78 5.88 -3.82
C LEU A 506 -9.05 4.38 -3.92
N THR A 507 -8.23 3.59 -4.63
CA THR A 507 -8.38 2.12 -4.66
C THR A 507 -8.10 1.49 -3.29
N THR A 508 -7.12 2.02 -2.56
CA THR A 508 -6.83 1.58 -1.18
C THR A 508 -7.99 1.91 -0.23
N VAL A 509 -8.63 3.07 -0.38
CA VAL A 509 -9.82 3.44 0.42
C VAL A 509 -10.98 2.46 0.19
N ASP A 510 -11.18 2.00 -1.04
CA ASP A 510 -12.26 1.05 -1.38
C ASP A 510 -12.03 -0.33 -0.78
N ALA A 511 -10.89 -0.92 -1.12
CA ALA A 511 -10.49 -2.23 -0.61
C ALA A 511 -10.46 -2.19 0.92
N GLY A 512 -9.91 -1.12 1.49
CA GLY A 512 -9.82 -0.96 2.92
C GLY A 512 -11.17 -0.77 3.62
N THR A 513 -12.11 -0.02 3.05
CA THR A 513 -13.47 0.10 3.60
C THR A 513 -14.16 -1.27 3.65
N ARG A 514 -13.99 -2.08 2.59
CA ARG A 514 -14.51 -3.46 2.58
C ARG A 514 -13.83 -4.35 3.62
N VAL A 515 -12.52 -4.25 3.79
CA VAL A 515 -11.79 -5.02 4.82
C VAL A 515 -12.23 -4.61 6.24
N ALA A 516 -12.37 -3.30 6.50
CA ALA A 516 -12.86 -2.79 7.77
C ALA A 516 -14.28 -3.30 8.09
N ARG A 517 -15.14 -3.42 7.07
CA ARG A 517 -16.44 -4.09 7.22
C ARG A 517 -16.27 -5.52 7.69
N PHE A 518 -15.44 -6.33 7.03
CA PHE A 518 -15.23 -7.72 7.43
C PHE A 518 -14.75 -7.84 8.86
N MET A 519 -13.80 -6.98 9.27
CA MET A 519 -13.30 -6.94 10.64
C MET A 519 -14.39 -6.57 11.65
N LEU A 520 -15.25 -5.59 11.32
CA LEU A 520 -16.35 -5.20 12.19
C LEU A 520 -17.38 -6.33 12.32
N SER A 521 -17.74 -6.98 11.20
CA SER A 521 -18.66 -8.12 11.19
C SER A 521 -18.11 -9.30 11.99
N ASP A 522 -16.82 -9.64 11.83
CA ASP A 522 -16.14 -10.67 12.62
C ASP A 522 -16.11 -10.31 14.12
N GLY A 523 -15.74 -9.06 14.44
CA GLY A 523 -15.63 -8.56 15.80
C GLY A 523 -16.96 -8.59 16.55
N LEU A 524 -18.02 -8.03 15.97
CA LEU A 524 -19.37 -8.04 16.54
C LEU A 524 -19.96 -9.44 16.59
N GLY A 525 -19.69 -10.27 15.58
CA GLY A 525 -20.12 -11.66 15.53
C GLY A 525 -19.59 -12.53 16.68
N ASN A 526 -18.52 -12.09 17.35
CA ASN A 526 -17.98 -12.76 18.51
C ASN A 526 -18.64 -12.40 19.85
N LEU A 527 -19.51 -11.38 19.90
CA LEU A 527 -20.21 -10.97 21.12
C LEU A 527 -21.41 -11.88 21.44
N GLY A 528 -21.78 -12.79 20.53
CA GLY A 528 -22.85 -13.76 20.72
C GLY A 528 -24.26 -13.18 20.52
N GLY A 529 -25.27 -13.98 20.89
CA GLY A 529 -26.69 -13.61 20.75
C GLY A 529 -27.09 -13.30 19.30
N PRO A 530 -27.91 -12.27 19.03
CA PRO A 530 -28.37 -11.94 17.68
C PRO A 530 -27.23 -11.48 16.75
N LEU A 531 -26.12 -10.99 17.30
CA LEU A 531 -24.95 -10.55 16.53
C LEU A 531 -24.18 -11.72 15.91
N THR A 532 -24.37 -12.95 16.38
CA THR A 532 -23.76 -14.17 15.78
C THR A 532 -24.08 -14.29 14.29
N ARG A 533 -25.22 -13.76 13.85
CA ARG A 533 -25.65 -13.75 12.45
C ARG A 533 -24.68 -12.98 11.54
N LEU A 534 -23.90 -12.03 12.08
CA LEU A 534 -22.84 -11.29 11.36
C LEU A 534 -21.65 -12.17 10.94
N ARG A 535 -21.52 -13.37 11.51
CA ARG A 535 -20.52 -14.36 11.05
C ARG A 535 -20.86 -14.96 9.69
N ASN A 536 -22.11 -14.84 9.24
CA ASN A 536 -22.51 -15.30 7.92
C ASN A 536 -22.17 -14.21 6.88
N PRO A 537 -21.16 -14.44 6.02
CA PRO A 537 -20.74 -13.45 5.02
C PRO A 537 -21.85 -13.12 4.01
N SER A 538 -22.77 -14.05 3.76
CA SER A 538 -23.87 -13.85 2.80
C SER A 538 -25.05 -13.03 3.37
N TRP A 539 -25.01 -12.65 4.65
CA TRP A 539 -26.07 -11.84 5.25
C TRP A 539 -25.95 -10.36 4.88
N ARG A 540 -26.62 -9.99 3.78
CA ARG A 540 -26.54 -8.65 3.16
C ARG A 540 -26.89 -7.50 4.11
N VAL A 541 -27.97 -7.61 4.88
CA VAL A 541 -28.39 -6.53 5.79
C VAL A 541 -27.32 -6.27 6.85
N GLY A 542 -26.72 -7.32 7.40
CA GLY A 542 -25.59 -7.19 8.33
C GLY A 542 -24.37 -6.53 7.68
N ALA A 543 -24.02 -6.94 6.46
CA ALA A 543 -22.94 -6.34 5.70
C ALA A 543 -23.18 -4.85 5.40
N TRP A 544 -24.41 -4.45 5.10
CA TRP A 544 -24.77 -3.05 4.82
C TRP A 544 -24.70 -2.19 6.08
N ILE A 545 -25.22 -2.68 7.21
CA ILE A 545 -25.13 -1.98 8.50
C ILE A 545 -23.67 -1.83 8.92
N CYS A 546 -22.86 -2.89 8.81
CA CYS A 546 -21.43 -2.80 9.10
C CYS A 546 -20.70 -1.84 8.15
N SER A 547 -21.04 -1.82 6.85
CA SER A 547 -20.48 -0.84 5.90
C SER A 547 -20.81 0.60 6.32
N LEU A 548 -22.07 0.85 6.67
CA LEU A 548 -22.54 2.16 7.09
C LEU A 548 -21.80 2.62 8.35
N ALA A 549 -21.65 1.74 9.34
CA ALA A 549 -20.93 2.04 10.57
C ALA A 549 -19.44 2.35 10.31
N VAL A 550 -18.78 1.57 9.44
CA VAL A 550 -17.39 1.80 9.05
C VAL A 550 -17.22 3.14 8.35
N VAL A 551 -18.08 3.42 7.37
CA VAL A 551 -18.03 4.65 6.57
C VAL A 551 -18.39 5.88 7.40
N ALA A 552 -19.33 5.76 8.33
CA ALA A 552 -19.59 6.81 9.32
C ALA A 552 -18.39 7.03 10.24
N GLY A 553 -17.72 5.94 10.67
CA GLY A 553 -16.53 5.98 11.51
C GLY A 553 -15.39 6.76 10.85
N TRP A 554 -14.83 6.26 9.74
CA TRP A 554 -13.72 6.95 9.09
C TRP A 554 -14.16 8.25 8.39
N GLY A 555 -15.39 8.34 7.90
CA GLY A 555 -15.95 9.53 7.25
C GLY A 555 -16.14 10.70 8.21
N SER A 556 -16.51 10.45 9.48
CA SER A 556 -16.57 11.50 10.51
C SER A 556 -15.18 12.08 10.80
N VAL A 557 -14.16 11.21 10.84
CA VAL A 557 -12.77 11.62 11.00
C VAL A 557 -12.30 12.40 9.76
N LEU A 558 -12.69 11.97 8.55
CA LEU A 558 -12.41 12.70 7.30
C LEU A 558 -13.01 14.11 7.32
N LEU A 559 -14.28 14.24 7.65
CA LEU A 559 -14.97 15.54 7.75
C LEU A 559 -14.27 16.45 8.74
N MET A 560 -13.99 15.96 9.95
CA MET A 560 -13.21 16.70 10.94
C MET A 560 -11.87 17.18 10.37
N GLY A 561 -11.20 16.32 9.60
CA GLY A 561 -9.96 16.65 8.93
C GLY A 561 -10.05 17.77 7.89
N VAL A 562 -11.15 17.82 7.14
CA VAL A 562 -11.35 18.81 6.08
C VAL A 562 -11.84 20.14 6.66
N THR A 563 -12.66 20.12 7.71
CA THR A 563 -13.25 21.33 8.31
C THR A 563 -12.37 21.98 9.37
N ASP A 564 -11.39 21.27 9.93
CA ASP A 564 -10.48 21.78 10.95
C ASP A 564 -9.01 21.69 10.49
N PRO A 565 -8.49 22.73 9.81
CA PRO A 565 -7.17 22.70 9.17
C PRO A 565 -6.01 22.54 10.16
N LEU A 566 -6.18 23.00 11.40
CA LEU A 566 -5.17 23.01 12.46
C LEU A 566 -5.46 22.00 13.58
N GLY A 567 -6.69 21.48 13.62
CA GLY A 567 -7.27 20.57 14.62
C GLY A 567 -7.62 19.14 14.14
N GLY A 568 -7.61 18.87 12.84
CA GLY A 568 -8.14 17.63 12.26
C GLY A 568 -7.11 16.52 11.98
N ILE A 569 -7.39 15.66 10.98
CA ILE A 569 -6.53 14.55 10.46
C ILE A 569 -5.09 14.95 10.15
N ASN A 570 -4.78 16.23 9.89
CA ASN A 570 -3.38 16.69 9.77
C ASN A 570 -2.51 16.24 10.96
N THR A 571 -3.13 16.04 12.11
CA THR A 571 -2.50 15.51 13.32
C THR A 571 -2.55 13.98 13.43
N LEU A 572 -3.36 13.30 12.64
CA LEU A 572 -3.31 11.84 12.53
C LEU A 572 -2.26 11.38 11.51
N PHE A 573 -1.80 12.26 10.60
CA PHE A 573 -0.74 11.93 9.65
C PHE A 573 0.58 11.51 10.32
N PRO A 574 1.08 12.17 11.38
CA PRO A 574 2.23 11.67 12.15
C PRO A 574 2.03 10.30 12.83
N LEU A 575 0.78 9.93 13.13
CA LEU A 575 0.45 8.60 13.65
C LEU A 575 0.36 7.55 12.56
N PHE A 576 0.14 7.94 11.30
CA PHE A 576 -0.07 7.02 10.18
C PHE A 576 1.03 5.98 10.08
N GLY A 577 2.30 6.42 10.02
CA GLY A 577 3.44 5.51 9.89
C GLY A 577 3.58 4.56 11.09
N ILE A 578 3.44 5.10 12.31
CA ILE A 578 3.56 4.31 13.54
C ILE A 578 2.41 3.30 13.62
N ALA A 579 1.17 3.72 13.38
CA ALA A 579 0.01 2.85 13.43
C ALA A 579 0.07 1.75 12.36
N ASN A 580 0.57 2.06 11.17
CA ASN A 580 0.77 1.07 10.12
C ASN A 580 1.86 0.04 10.49
N GLN A 581 2.95 0.45 11.11
CA GLN A 581 3.98 -0.49 11.58
C GLN A 581 3.53 -1.29 12.82
N LEU A 582 2.77 -0.68 13.73
CA LEU A 582 2.17 -1.41 14.85
C LEU A 582 1.25 -2.53 14.35
N LEU A 583 0.53 -2.29 13.27
CA LEU A 583 -0.27 -3.30 12.60
C LEU A 583 0.59 -4.40 11.94
N ALA A 584 1.71 -4.03 11.31
CA ALA A 584 2.68 -5.00 10.78
C ALA A 584 3.23 -5.91 11.90
N ALA A 585 3.55 -5.34 13.06
CA ALA A 585 4.03 -6.09 14.21
C ALA A 585 2.99 -7.10 14.73
N ILE A 586 1.71 -6.74 14.74
CA ILE A 586 0.62 -7.67 15.07
C ILE A 586 0.57 -8.80 14.03
N ALA A 587 0.62 -8.48 12.75
CA ALA A 587 0.59 -9.47 11.68
C ALA A 587 1.76 -10.46 11.76
N LEU A 588 2.99 -9.95 11.88
CA LEU A 588 4.20 -10.75 11.99
C LEU A 588 4.22 -11.57 13.29
N THR A 589 3.65 -11.07 14.39
CA THR A 589 3.48 -11.85 15.63
C THR A 589 2.58 -13.06 15.40
N VAL A 590 1.41 -12.85 14.78
CA VAL A 590 0.48 -13.94 14.46
C VAL A 590 1.12 -14.94 13.51
N VAL A 591 1.77 -14.46 12.44
CA VAL A 591 2.48 -15.32 11.47
C VAL A 591 3.56 -16.16 12.16
N THR A 592 4.40 -15.53 12.98
CA THR A 592 5.48 -16.22 13.69
C THR A 592 4.94 -17.29 14.64
N ALA A 593 3.89 -16.97 15.40
CA ALA A 593 3.22 -17.93 16.28
C ALA A 593 2.63 -19.12 15.50
N VAL A 594 2.00 -18.89 14.34
CA VAL A 594 1.44 -19.96 13.51
C VAL A 594 2.54 -20.85 12.91
N VAL A 595 3.64 -20.28 12.41
CA VAL A 595 4.78 -21.05 11.88
C VAL A 595 5.37 -21.95 12.96
N ILE A 596 5.49 -21.42 14.18
CA ILE A 596 5.92 -22.16 15.37
C ILE A 596 4.93 -23.29 15.71
N LYS A 597 3.63 -22.99 15.80
CA LYS A 597 2.57 -23.98 16.10
C LYS A 597 2.54 -25.12 15.09
N LYS A 598 2.92 -24.88 13.84
CA LYS A 598 3.03 -25.90 12.79
C LYS A 598 4.30 -26.77 12.87
N GLY A 599 5.12 -26.60 13.90
CA GLY A 599 6.37 -27.34 14.05
C GLY A 599 7.49 -26.88 13.11
N LEU A 600 7.34 -25.74 12.44
CA LEU A 600 8.30 -25.22 11.47
C LEU A 600 9.38 -24.33 12.13
N TRP A 601 9.82 -24.70 13.33
CA TRP A 601 10.76 -23.95 14.17
C TRP A 601 12.04 -23.51 13.45
N LYS A 602 12.61 -24.41 12.64
CA LYS A 602 13.82 -24.15 11.84
C LYS A 602 13.67 -22.95 10.89
N TRP A 603 12.43 -22.61 10.52
CA TRP A 603 12.10 -21.54 9.59
C TRP A 603 11.41 -20.34 10.26
N ALA A 604 11.21 -20.38 11.58
CA ALA A 604 10.57 -19.29 12.32
C ALA A 604 11.34 -17.97 12.27
N TRP A 605 12.65 -18.01 11.97
CA TRP A 605 13.46 -16.81 11.78
C TRP A 605 13.02 -15.98 10.56
N ILE A 606 12.37 -16.59 9.56
CA ILE A 606 11.92 -15.91 8.34
C ILE A 606 10.90 -14.80 8.67
N PRO A 607 9.79 -15.07 9.39
CA PRO A 607 8.93 -14.00 9.90
C PRO A 607 9.44 -13.37 11.22
N GLY A 608 10.22 -14.11 12.02
CA GLY A 608 10.66 -13.66 13.34
C GLY A 608 11.72 -12.56 13.31
N LEU A 609 12.66 -12.56 12.37
CA LEU A 609 13.67 -11.52 12.27
C LEU A 609 13.05 -10.17 11.83
N PRO A 610 12.20 -10.10 10.79
CA PRO A 610 11.41 -8.90 10.50
C PRO A 610 10.56 -8.45 11.68
N LEU A 611 9.93 -9.37 12.42
CA LEU A 611 9.15 -9.03 13.62
C LEU A 611 10.00 -8.31 14.67
N LEU A 612 11.18 -8.83 14.99
CA LEU A 612 12.07 -8.23 15.98
C LEU A 612 12.53 -6.84 15.54
N TRP A 613 12.85 -6.69 14.25
CA TRP A 613 13.23 -5.39 13.69
C TRP A 613 12.09 -4.39 13.77
N ASP A 614 10.88 -4.78 13.35
CA ASP A 614 9.69 -3.94 13.36
C ASP A 614 9.30 -3.54 14.79
N LEU A 615 9.28 -4.49 15.74
CA LEU A 615 9.05 -4.17 17.16
C LEU A 615 10.09 -3.18 17.70
N ALA A 616 11.37 -3.35 17.36
CA ALA A 616 12.43 -2.45 17.79
C ALA A 616 12.23 -1.02 17.24
N VAL A 617 11.98 -0.89 15.93
CA VAL A 617 11.70 0.40 15.27
C VAL A 617 10.47 1.06 15.89
N THR A 618 9.37 0.32 15.95
CA THR A 618 8.04 0.87 16.18
C THR A 618 7.81 1.19 17.65
N LEU A 619 8.31 0.36 18.57
CA LEU A 619 8.28 0.66 20.00
C LEU A 619 9.25 1.80 20.36
N THR A 620 10.40 1.90 19.70
CA THR A 620 11.30 3.05 19.89
C THR A 620 10.68 4.35 19.37
N ALA A 621 10.02 4.33 18.21
CA ALA A 621 9.35 5.50 17.66
C ALA A 621 8.20 5.94 18.57
N SER A 622 7.36 4.98 18.99
CA SER A 622 6.28 5.22 19.96
C SER A 622 6.84 5.80 21.27
N TRP A 623 7.92 5.22 21.81
CA TRP A 623 8.58 5.72 23.02
C TRP A 623 9.03 7.18 22.85
N GLN A 624 9.73 7.51 21.77
CA GLN A 624 10.20 8.87 21.53
C GLN A 624 9.02 9.85 21.35
N LYS A 625 7.96 9.45 20.63
CA LYS A 625 6.76 10.28 20.48
C LYS A 625 5.99 10.51 21.78
N ILE A 626 6.04 9.56 22.72
CA ILE A 626 5.36 9.68 24.02
C ILE A 626 6.24 10.44 25.02
N PHE A 627 7.52 10.11 25.14
CA PHE A 627 8.36 10.52 26.27
C PHE A 627 9.47 11.53 25.94
N SER A 628 9.71 11.87 24.66
CA SER A 628 10.77 12.84 24.32
C SER A 628 10.47 14.22 24.89
N ALA A 629 11.48 14.86 25.48
CA ALA A 629 11.42 16.24 25.98
C ALA A 629 11.43 17.29 24.85
N ASP A 630 11.87 16.90 23.64
CA ASP A 630 11.85 17.77 22.47
C ASP A 630 10.42 17.89 21.92
N PRO A 631 9.80 19.08 21.92
CA PRO A 631 8.44 19.27 21.42
C PRO A 631 8.28 19.04 19.91
N ALA A 632 9.38 19.00 19.13
CA ALA A 632 9.30 18.61 17.72
C ALA A 632 9.04 17.10 17.55
N ILE A 633 9.36 16.31 18.58
CA ILE A 633 9.21 14.86 18.59
C ILE A 633 8.08 14.43 19.53
N GLY A 634 8.11 14.85 20.81
CA GLY A 634 7.23 14.39 21.87
C GLY A 634 5.87 15.09 21.90
N TYR A 635 4.79 14.31 21.78
CA TYR A 635 3.41 14.82 21.80
C TYR A 635 3.06 15.51 23.12
N TRP A 636 3.45 14.91 24.26
CA TRP A 636 3.16 15.46 25.59
C TRP A 636 4.01 16.70 25.92
N SER A 637 5.22 16.78 25.39
CA SER A 637 6.06 17.99 25.49
C SER A 637 5.50 19.14 24.66
N LEU A 638 4.97 18.87 23.47
CA LEU A 638 4.28 19.88 22.68
C LEU A 638 2.97 20.31 23.37
N HIS A 639 2.18 19.35 23.86
CA HIS A 639 0.92 19.60 24.58
C HIS A 639 1.12 20.53 25.78
N SER A 640 2.07 20.20 26.66
CA SER A 640 2.34 20.97 27.87
C SER A 640 2.82 22.39 27.57
N ARG A 641 3.59 22.61 26.51
CA ARG A 641 4.01 23.96 26.08
C ARG A 641 2.85 24.82 25.61
N TYR A 642 1.96 24.27 24.77
CA TYR A 642 0.77 25.01 24.32
C TYR A 642 -0.21 25.26 25.48
N LEU A 643 -0.38 24.30 26.38
CA LEU A 643 -1.21 24.47 27.57
C LEU A 643 -0.65 25.56 28.50
N ALA A 644 0.66 25.56 28.75
CA ALA A 644 1.32 26.62 29.54
C ALA A 644 1.20 27.99 28.87
N ALA A 645 1.31 28.07 27.54
CA ALA A 645 1.08 29.30 26.80
C ALA A 645 -0.36 29.82 26.96
N LYS A 646 -1.36 28.93 26.87
CA LYS A 646 -2.78 29.26 27.10
C LYS A 646 -3.00 29.74 28.55
N GLN A 647 -2.42 29.06 29.54
CA GLN A 647 -2.51 29.45 30.96
C GLN A 647 -1.83 30.79 31.24
N ALA A 648 -0.77 31.12 30.49
CA ALA A 648 -0.11 32.43 30.54
C ALA A 648 -0.89 33.55 29.82
N GLY A 649 -2.12 33.29 29.37
CA GLY A 649 -2.97 34.28 28.70
C GLY A 649 -2.59 34.59 27.25
N LYS A 650 -1.73 33.77 26.62
CA LYS A 650 -1.37 33.96 25.22
C LYS A 650 -2.51 33.52 24.31
N THR A 651 -2.77 34.33 23.28
CA THR A 651 -3.75 34.04 22.21
C THR A 651 -3.08 33.50 20.95
N ALA A 652 -1.75 33.51 20.87
CA ALA A 652 -0.97 32.91 19.78
C ALA A 652 0.33 32.30 20.35
N PHE A 653 0.73 31.14 19.84
CA PHE A 653 1.96 30.46 20.27
C PHE A 653 2.43 29.45 19.22
N GLY A 654 3.73 29.45 18.94
CA GLY A 654 4.32 28.51 17.98
C GLY A 654 3.73 28.69 16.58
N SER A 655 3.10 27.63 16.06
CA SER A 655 2.43 27.63 14.76
C SER A 655 0.96 28.06 14.81
N ALA A 656 0.38 28.27 16.00
CA ALA A 656 -0.99 28.74 16.16
C ALA A 656 -1.02 30.28 16.22
N GLY A 657 -1.70 30.89 15.25
CA GLY A 657 -1.86 32.33 15.12
C GLY A 657 -3.03 32.92 15.93
N ASN A 658 -3.93 32.09 16.45
CA ASN A 658 -5.06 32.53 17.29
C ASN A 658 -5.43 31.49 18.38
N ALA A 659 -6.39 31.85 19.24
CA ALA A 659 -6.77 31.07 20.41
C ALA A 659 -7.44 29.73 20.05
N ASP A 660 -8.27 29.72 19.01
CA ASP A 660 -8.93 28.49 18.53
C ASP A 660 -7.90 27.50 17.99
N GLU A 661 -6.91 28.01 17.26
CA GLU A 661 -5.79 27.20 16.76
C GLU A 661 -4.91 26.65 17.89
N MET A 662 -4.67 27.44 18.95
CA MET A 662 -3.97 26.95 20.14
C MET A 662 -4.75 25.82 20.81
N GLU A 663 -6.07 25.98 20.96
CA GLU A 663 -6.94 24.95 21.56
C GLU A 663 -6.98 23.68 20.71
N ALA A 664 -7.01 23.84 19.39
CA ALA A 664 -6.88 22.74 18.45
C ALA A 664 -5.58 21.96 18.64
N VAL A 665 -4.42 22.63 18.71
CA VAL A 665 -3.13 21.97 18.95
C VAL A 665 -3.11 21.23 20.29
N ILE A 666 -3.66 21.82 21.35
CA ILE A 666 -3.74 21.18 22.68
C ILE A 666 -4.58 19.90 22.60
N ARG A 667 -5.78 19.97 22.01
CA ARG A 667 -6.67 18.81 21.84
C ARG A 667 -6.01 17.70 21.02
N ASN A 668 -5.32 18.07 19.95
CA ASN A 668 -4.72 17.09 19.04
C ASN A 668 -3.54 16.37 19.66
N THR A 669 -2.64 17.11 20.31
CA THR A 669 -1.47 16.54 20.95
C THR A 669 -1.87 15.61 22.10
N PHE A 670 -2.99 15.90 22.77
CA PHE A 670 -3.60 14.98 23.74
C PHE A 670 -4.11 13.70 23.07
N ILE A 671 -4.86 13.80 21.98
CA ILE A 671 -5.36 12.64 21.23
C ILE A 671 -4.20 11.80 20.68
N GLN A 672 -3.19 12.44 20.10
CA GLN A 672 -1.99 11.77 19.57
C GLN A 672 -1.21 11.04 20.65
N GLY A 673 -0.93 11.71 21.76
CA GLY A 673 -0.22 11.13 22.90
C GLY A 673 -0.97 9.93 23.46
N THR A 674 -2.28 10.06 23.63
CA THR A 674 -3.14 8.99 24.17
C THR A 674 -3.24 7.80 23.22
N LEU A 675 -3.53 8.02 21.94
CA LEU A 675 -3.63 6.95 20.95
C LEU A 675 -2.30 6.23 20.76
N SER A 676 -1.17 6.94 20.81
CA SER A 676 0.16 6.32 20.73
C SER A 676 0.39 5.34 21.89
N ILE A 677 0.00 5.72 23.11
CA ILE A 677 0.09 4.84 24.28
C ILE A 677 -0.80 3.60 24.07
N VAL A 678 -2.06 3.81 23.68
CA VAL A 678 -3.03 2.72 23.48
C VAL A 678 -2.53 1.73 22.42
N PHE A 679 -2.08 2.21 21.26
CA PHE A 679 -1.61 1.33 20.19
C PHE A 679 -0.32 0.60 20.56
N ALA A 680 0.63 1.27 21.22
CA ALA A 680 1.84 0.62 21.70
C ALA A 680 1.52 -0.49 22.71
N LEU A 681 0.59 -0.24 23.66
CA LEU A 681 0.15 -1.24 24.62
C LEU A 681 -0.52 -2.44 23.94
N VAL A 682 -1.38 -2.21 22.95
CA VAL A 682 -2.02 -3.31 22.18
C VAL A 682 -0.95 -4.19 21.55
N VAL A 683 0.06 -3.61 20.89
CA VAL A 683 1.13 -4.38 20.26
C VAL A 683 1.96 -5.15 21.28
N VAL A 684 2.31 -4.52 22.42
CA VAL A 684 3.03 -5.22 23.50
C VAL A 684 2.21 -6.41 24.01
N ILE A 685 0.90 -6.25 24.24
CA ILE A 685 0.02 -7.33 24.68
C ILE A 685 0.00 -8.47 23.66
N VAL A 686 -0.14 -8.15 22.37
CA VAL A 686 -0.16 -9.14 21.28
C VAL A 686 1.19 -9.85 21.17
N ALA A 687 2.31 -9.12 21.19
CA ALA A 687 3.66 -9.66 21.13
C ALA A 687 3.95 -10.60 22.31
N VAL A 688 3.61 -10.19 23.54
CA VAL A 688 3.74 -11.02 24.73
C VAL A 688 2.87 -12.27 24.62
N ALA A 689 1.62 -12.15 24.15
CA ALA A 689 0.75 -13.31 23.93
C ALA A 689 1.35 -14.28 22.90
N GLY A 690 1.91 -13.77 21.80
CA GLY A 690 2.63 -14.56 20.80
C GLY A 690 3.84 -15.30 21.36
N ILE A 691 4.66 -14.63 22.19
CA ILE A 691 5.79 -15.24 22.88
C ILE A 691 5.31 -16.35 23.83
N VAL A 692 4.29 -16.09 24.64
CA VAL A 692 3.74 -17.06 25.60
C VAL A 692 3.20 -18.29 24.88
N VAL A 693 2.42 -18.11 23.80
CA VAL A 693 1.90 -19.23 22.99
C VAL A 693 3.04 -20.02 22.37
N SER A 694 4.01 -19.34 21.76
CA SER A 694 5.18 -19.98 21.16
C SER A 694 5.98 -20.78 22.19
N TYR A 695 6.16 -20.23 23.39
CA TYR A 695 6.87 -20.90 24.48
C TYR A 695 6.13 -22.14 25.01
N ARG A 696 4.80 -22.08 25.11
CA ARG A 696 3.98 -23.24 25.54
C ARG A 696 4.10 -24.39 24.56
N VAL A 697 4.03 -24.10 23.26
CA VAL A 697 4.18 -25.09 22.20
C VAL A 697 5.60 -25.68 22.21
N PHE A 698 6.62 -24.84 22.47
CA PHE A 698 7.99 -25.32 22.65
C PHE A 698 8.14 -26.27 23.84
N ARG A 699 7.42 -26.02 24.94
CA ARG A 699 7.36 -26.91 26.11
C ARG A 699 6.51 -28.18 25.91
N GLY A 700 6.01 -28.43 24.71
CA GLY A 700 5.24 -29.64 24.37
C GLY A 700 3.73 -29.53 24.58
N SER A 701 3.18 -28.32 24.71
CA SER A 701 1.72 -28.14 24.65
C SER A 701 1.23 -28.43 23.24
N ASP A 702 0.14 -29.20 23.12
CA ASP A 702 -0.46 -29.50 21.82
C ASP A 702 -0.97 -28.21 21.15
N PRO A 703 -0.43 -27.82 19.97
CA PRO A 703 -0.89 -26.64 19.27
C PRO A 703 -2.27 -26.91 18.65
N CYS A 704 -3.33 -26.43 19.29
CA CYS A 704 -4.65 -26.36 18.63
C CYS A 704 -4.55 -25.40 17.44
N LEU A 705 -4.44 -25.95 16.23
CA LEU A 705 -4.47 -25.20 14.96
C LEU A 705 -5.93 -25.00 14.54
N THR A 706 -6.29 -23.79 14.10
CA THR A 706 -7.65 -23.49 13.63
C THR A 706 -7.80 -23.61 12.11
N GLU A 707 -6.89 -24.35 11.44
CA GLU A 707 -7.04 -24.62 10.01
C GLU A 707 -8.25 -25.50 9.75
N VAL A 708 -8.93 -25.22 8.65
CA VAL A 708 -10.09 -26.00 8.25
C VAL A 708 -9.64 -27.25 7.51
N ASP A 709 -10.39 -28.34 7.68
CA ASP A 709 -10.18 -29.56 6.92
C ASP A 709 -10.19 -29.29 5.41
N PRO A 710 -9.23 -29.84 4.65
CA PRO A 710 -9.17 -29.67 3.21
C PRO A 710 -10.45 -30.17 2.52
N VAL A 711 -10.92 -29.39 1.55
CA VAL A 711 -11.95 -29.80 0.59
C VAL A 711 -11.28 -29.96 -0.75
N ASP A 712 -11.58 -31.03 -1.47
CA ASP A 712 -11.03 -31.27 -2.80
C ASP A 712 -11.49 -30.19 -3.80
N SER A 713 -10.56 -29.64 -4.56
CA SER A 713 -10.87 -28.67 -5.60
C SER A 713 -11.47 -29.33 -6.84
N ARG A 714 -12.40 -28.63 -7.48
CA ARG A 714 -13.09 -29.02 -8.72
C ARG A 714 -12.84 -28.02 -9.85
N ARG A 715 -11.79 -27.21 -9.73
CA ARG A 715 -11.37 -26.25 -10.76
C ARG A 715 -9.91 -26.43 -11.08
N PHE A 716 -9.50 -25.94 -12.25
CA PHE A 716 -8.10 -25.72 -12.59
C PHE A 716 -7.87 -24.25 -12.85
N ALA A 717 -6.71 -23.74 -12.43
CA ALA A 717 -6.21 -22.44 -12.83
C ALA A 717 -4.68 -22.46 -12.84
N PRO A 718 -4.02 -21.75 -13.77
CA PRO A 718 -2.56 -21.64 -13.78
C PRO A 718 -2.02 -20.97 -12.51
N ALA A 719 -0.84 -21.39 -12.06
CA ALA A 719 -0.21 -20.87 -10.85
C ALA A 719 0.47 -19.50 -11.07
N GLY A 720 1.14 -19.30 -12.21
CA GLY A 720 1.85 -18.05 -12.53
C GLY A 720 1.09 -17.15 -13.49
N LEU A 721 1.37 -15.83 -13.52
CA LEU A 721 0.72 -14.87 -14.43
C LEU A 721 0.78 -15.32 -15.90
N ILE A 722 1.92 -15.89 -16.31
CA ILE A 722 2.11 -16.50 -17.63
C ILE A 722 1.99 -18.02 -17.49
N PRO A 723 1.03 -18.67 -18.18
CA PRO A 723 0.83 -20.10 -18.06
C PRO A 723 1.90 -20.88 -18.86
N THR A 724 2.43 -21.92 -18.24
CA THR A 724 3.34 -22.89 -18.87
C THR A 724 2.65 -23.65 -20.01
N ALA A 725 3.43 -24.35 -20.82
CA ALA A 725 2.85 -25.19 -21.89
C ALA A 725 1.94 -26.29 -21.31
N ALA A 726 2.34 -26.92 -20.20
CA ALA A 726 1.54 -27.93 -19.52
C ALA A 726 0.23 -27.35 -18.94
N GLU A 727 0.28 -26.17 -18.32
CA GLU A 727 -0.93 -25.50 -17.82
C GLU A 727 -1.88 -25.10 -18.96
N ARG A 728 -1.36 -24.65 -20.10
CA ARG A 728 -2.17 -24.35 -21.29
C ARG A 728 -2.86 -25.59 -21.85
N GLU A 729 -2.22 -26.75 -21.77
CA GLU A 729 -2.83 -28.02 -22.18
C GLU A 729 -3.98 -28.42 -21.25
N VAL A 730 -3.76 -28.39 -19.94
CA VAL A 730 -4.81 -28.71 -18.97
C VAL A 730 -5.97 -27.70 -19.05
N GLN A 731 -5.68 -26.41 -19.23
CA GLN A 731 -6.71 -25.39 -19.42
C GLN A 731 -7.59 -25.71 -20.65
N ARG A 732 -7.00 -26.13 -21.78
CA ARG A 732 -7.76 -26.53 -22.96
C ARG A 732 -8.70 -27.71 -22.69
N GLN A 733 -8.26 -28.69 -21.88
CA GLN A 733 -9.12 -29.81 -21.48
C GLN A 733 -10.32 -29.33 -20.66
N TRP A 734 -10.11 -28.41 -19.72
CA TRP A 734 -11.18 -27.79 -18.95
C TRP A 734 -12.14 -26.98 -19.82
N ASP A 735 -11.62 -26.16 -20.74
CA ASP A 735 -12.42 -25.34 -21.65
C ASP A 735 -13.31 -26.22 -22.57
N THR A 736 -12.82 -27.39 -22.99
CA THR A 736 -13.63 -28.34 -23.78
C THR A 736 -14.78 -28.96 -23.00
N LEU A 737 -14.63 -29.17 -21.68
CA LEU A 737 -15.69 -29.70 -20.83
C LEU A 737 -16.79 -28.68 -20.59
N THR A 738 -16.45 -27.42 -20.31
CA THR A 738 -17.45 -26.35 -20.14
C THR A 738 -18.27 -26.11 -21.41
N HIS A 739 -17.61 -26.08 -22.58
CA HIS A 739 -18.32 -25.95 -23.86
C HIS A 739 -19.08 -27.21 -24.30
N GLY A 740 -18.66 -28.39 -23.82
CA GLY A 740 -19.39 -29.64 -24.03
C GLY A 740 -20.75 -29.63 -23.34
N THR A 741 -20.81 -29.10 -22.11
CA THR A 741 -22.03 -28.99 -21.29
C THR A 741 -23.01 -27.93 -21.82
N GLU A 742 -22.51 -26.82 -22.38
CA GLU A 742 -23.35 -25.81 -23.05
C GLU A 742 -24.02 -26.39 -24.30
N LYS A 743 -23.33 -27.23 -25.08
CA LYS A 743 -23.89 -27.88 -26.28
C LYS A 743 -24.92 -28.98 -25.99
N THR A 744 -24.92 -29.59 -24.81
CA THR A 744 -25.94 -30.58 -24.43
C THR A 744 -27.24 -29.94 -23.97
N LEU A 745 -27.22 -28.67 -23.56
CA LEU A 745 -28.43 -27.88 -23.25
C LEU A 745 -29.06 -27.22 -24.48
N GLU A 746 -28.38 -27.25 -25.64
CA GLU A 746 -28.84 -26.70 -26.93
C GLU A 746 -29.12 -27.78 -28.01
N ARG A 747 -29.42 -29.02 -27.62
CA ARG A 747 -30.01 -30.00 -28.56
C ARG A 747 -31.50 -30.20 -28.20
N PRO A 748 -32.39 -30.11 -29.22
CA PRO A 748 -33.79 -29.73 -29.06
C PRO A 748 -34.63 -30.70 -28.24
#